data_AF-A0A2T3P001-F1
#
_entry.id   AF-A0A2T3P001-F1
#
_cell.length_a   1.000
_cell.length_b   1.000
_cell.length_c   1.000
_cell.angle_alpha   90.00
_cell.angle_beta   90.00
_cell.angle_gamma   90.00
#
_symmetry.space_group_name_H-M   'P 1'
#
loop_
_entity.id
_entity.type
_entity.pdbx_description
1 polymer ?
#
loop_
_entity_poly.entity_id
_entity_poly.type
_entity_poly.pdbx_seq_one_letter_code
_entity_poly.pdbx_strand_id
1 'polypeptide(L)'
;MFFKTVNILKKAIVFLLFQIIAINAYAVDLIDNGSIKRAINYSYFPYSVNVSVVSDGNIVETFECQINKKGHNRKAQWPYHIGQCINNNSLRVTIGQLQPDDTIVPIKSKTENHLWAEDNSYSLQFERIDTPLILDYQNAARLLERGTFGPTPSTVNALVGQTAEQWVDEQMALPASYHHDEYVRIQTIRGEINGSISEHRNYRSNAWWGIALNSEDQLRQRVAFALSQMLVVSQNDAGLSGNNRAKGLAIYYDLLVQHAFGNYKDLLRDVTYSPAMGRFLTMAGNLPPDPEQNRYPDENYARELLQLFSLGEWKTNYRGIVKKDSETGAPIPAYTEEDVQELARLFTGWDEANGLLAPMVVTAANHDTDPKRILGKNYPGNESADEELERLLNILIGKRETAVFVSKHLIKQLVTSNPNKFYVERVARVFNNTQGDLAAVVKAILTDPQPYEFNPISVSKAREPILTTAALYRAFNSQMGDSYPHHRDTSLGYGYDGEYSPEKHRFSQGPLSAPSVFNFFPANFTPSGPLEDNNLIGPEFALYTSAEIPNFANLIYRKLKSDTTLDGDVTGLADDRLILDYSAFTPLWTANDRQGFLDQLADTLFDGTLTPQLEQRLGDVYDAMPKSNHDNMYKVFWVAAMSPEFQIQE
;
A
#
# COMPACT_ATOMS: atom_id res chain seq x y z
N MET A 1 15.97 21.73 -54.40
CA MET A 1 16.23 20.40 -53.82
C MET A 1 15.74 20.30 -52.37
N PHE A 2 16.15 21.22 -51.47
CA PHE A 2 15.72 21.27 -50.06
C PHE A 2 14.21 21.04 -49.78
N PHE A 3 13.30 21.70 -50.51
CA PHE A 3 11.85 21.53 -50.33
C PHE A 3 11.30 20.16 -50.78
N LYS A 4 11.97 19.48 -51.73
CA LYS A 4 11.61 18.11 -52.13
C LYS A 4 12.07 17.11 -51.08
N THR A 5 13.25 17.33 -50.48
CA THR A 5 13.80 16.47 -49.42
C THR A 5 12.95 16.54 -48.15
N VAL A 6 12.48 17.73 -47.74
CA VAL A 6 11.59 17.90 -46.57
C VAL A 6 10.22 17.23 -46.76
N ASN A 7 9.66 17.25 -47.98
CA ASN A 7 8.41 16.54 -48.26
C ASN A 7 8.58 15.01 -48.33
N ILE A 8 9.76 14.51 -48.70
CA ILE A 8 10.08 13.08 -48.62
C ILE A 8 10.33 12.66 -47.16
N LEU A 9 10.97 13.53 -46.35
CA LEU A 9 11.18 13.34 -44.90
C LEU A 9 9.84 13.27 -44.14
N LYS A 10 8.88 14.15 -44.47
CA LYS A 10 7.50 14.13 -43.95
C LYS A 10 6.74 12.85 -44.30
N LYS A 11 7.01 12.25 -45.47
CA LYS A 11 6.41 11.00 -45.95
C LYS A 11 7.00 9.75 -45.27
N ALA A 12 8.25 9.80 -44.80
CA ALA A 12 8.90 8.70 -44.07
C ALA A 12 8.53 8.65 -42.57
N ILE A 13 8.37 9.81 -41.92
CA ILE A 13 8.02 9.93 -40.48
C ILE A 13 6.71 9.20 -40.14
N VAL A 14 5.74 9.20 -41.05
CA VAL A 14 4.41 8.56 -40.90
C VAL A 14 4.48 7.04 -40.89
N PHE A 15 5.38 6.42 -41.65
CA PHE A 15 5.56 4.97 -41.69
C PHE A 15 6.43 4.46 -40.53
N LEU A 16 7.40 5.27 -40.09
CA LEU A 16 8.34 4.99 -39.00
C LEU A 16 7.71 5.06 -37.59
N LEU A 17 6.83 6.04 -37.34
CA LEU A 17 6.12 6.20 -36.06
C LEU A 17 5.30 4.96 -35.67
N PHE A 18 4.71 4.28 -36.66
CA PHE A 18 3.89 3.10 -36.43
C PHE A 18 4.72 1.85 -36.10
N GLN A 19 5.88 1.67 -36.75
CA GLN A 19 6.78 0.54 -36.50
C GLN A 19 7.60 0.67 -35.20
N ILE A 20 7.82 1.89 -34.68
CA ILE A 20 8.69 2.11 -33.50
C ILE A 20 7.92 2.15 -32.17
N ILE A 21 6.63 2.53 -32.15
CA ILE A 21 5.81 2.34 -30.94
C ILE A 21 5.64 0.85 -30.61
N ALA A 22 5.73 -0.04 -31.62
CA ALA A 22 5.87 -1.48 -31.41
C ALA A 22 7.10 -1.89 -30.59
N ILE A 23 8.15 -1.06 -30.59
CA ILE A 23 9.44 -1.31 -29.96
C ILE A 23 9.50 -0.58 -28.61
N ASN A 24 9.06 0.68 -28.53
CA ASN A 24 9.12 1.48 -27.29
C ASN A 24 7.94 1.27 -26.33
N ALA A 25 6.79 0.76 -26.78
CA ALA A 25 5.82 0.11 -25.89
C ALA A 25 6.32 -1.27 -25.40
N TYR A 26 7.58 -1.64 -25.67
CA TYR A 26 8.24 -2.86 -25.20
C TYR A 26 9.63 -2.62 -24.61
N ALA A 27 10.17 -1.39 -24.61
CA ALA A 27 11.58 -1.14 -24.33
C ALA A 27 11.80 -0.23 -23.12
N VAL A 28 11.66 -0.82 -21.93
CA VAL A 28 12.53 -0.63 -20.74
C VAL A 28 12.38 -1.96 -19.96
N ASP A 29 13.30 -2.90 -19.80
CA ASP A 29 14.73 -3.09 -20.08
C ASP A 29 14.92 -4.29 -21.03
N LEU A 30 15.81 -4.17 -22.02
CA LEU A 30 16.32 -5.29 -22.80
C LEU A 30 17.80 -5.50 -22.51
N ILE A 31 18.15 -6.09 -21.36
CA ILE A 31 19.28 -7.03 -21.22
C ILE A 31 18.93 -8.05 -20.12
N ASP A 32 18.32 -9.17 -20.49
CA ASP A 32 18.79 -10.48 -20.03
C ASP A 32 18.29 -11.60 -20.98
N ASN A 33 19.23 -12.20 -21.71
CA ASN A 33 19.18 -13.46 -22.44
C ASN A 33 17.90 -13.87 -23.23
N GLY A 34 17.87 -13.44 -24.49
CA GLY A 34 17.52 -14.29 -25.65
C GLY A 34 16.30 -15.21 -25.58
N SER A 35 15.09 -14.67 -25.73
CA SER A 35 13.98 -15.28 -26.49
C SER A 35 12.71 -14.41 -26.41
N ILE A 36 12.29 -13.84 -27.55
CA ILE A 36 11.13 -12.95 -27.64
C ILE A 36 9.84 -13.77 -27.81
N LYS A 37 9.00 -13.87 -26.76
CA LYS A 37 7.56 -14.18 -26.86
C LYS A 37 6.76 -13.60 -25.67
N ARG A 38 6.22 -12.39 -25.79
CA ARG A 38 4.83 -12.00 -25.46
C ARG A 38 4.64 -10.50 -25.28
N ALA A 39 3.47 -10.05 -25.71
CA ALA A 39 2.99 -8.68 -25.62
C ALA A 39 2.75 -8.17 -24.19
N ILE A 40 3.20 -6.94 -23.95
CA ILE A 40 2.99 -6.19 -22.72
C ILE A 40 2.03 -5.04 -23.04
N ASN A 41 0.86 -5.02 -22.41
CA ASN A 41 -0.05 -3.88 -22.41
C ASN A 41 0.49 -2.84 -21.42
N TYR A 42 0.80 -1.63 -21.88
CA TYR A 42 0.94 -0.44 -21.03
C TYR A 42 -0.39 0.34 -21.09
N SER A 43 -0.93 0.77 -19.95
CA SER A 43 -2.32 1.27 -19.87
C SER A 43 -2.49 2.78 -19.90
N TYR A 44 -1.43 3.59 -19.91
CA TYR A 44 -1.58 5.05 -19.88
C TYR A 44 -2.04 5.56 -21.22
N PHE A 45 -3.20 6.21 -21.25
CA PHE A 45 -3.78 6.86 -22.42
C PHE A 45 -4.69 8.01 -21.97
N PRO A 46 -4.54 9.22 -22.52
CA PRO A 46 -3.47 9.63 -23.42
C PRO A 46 -2.12 9.85 -22.72
N TYR A 47 -1.00 9.65 -23.42
CA TYR A 47 0.32 10.19 -23.04
C TYR A 47 0.99 10.85 -24.25
N SER A 48 1.87 11.80 -23.99
CA SER A 48 2.65 12.50 -25.01
C SER A 48 4.05 11.91 -25.14
N VAL A 49 4.56 11.86 -26.36
CA VAL A 49 5.95 11.48 -26.66
C VAL A 49 6.56 12.55 -27.55
N ASN A 50 7.74 13.04 -27.19
CA ASN A 50 8.54 13.87 -28.08
C ASN A 50 9.30 13.01 -29.07
N VAL A 51 9.19 13.37 -30.34
CA VAL A 51 9.82 12.68 -31.46
C VAL A 51 10.74 13.67 -32.14
N SER A 52 12.05 13.53 -31.90
CA SER A 52 13.07 14.40 -32.46
C SER A 52 13.71 13.75 -33.68
N VAL A 53 13.69 14.46 -34.81
CA VAL A 53 14.44 14.13 -36.03
C VAL A 53 15.85 14.68 -35.88
N VAL A 54 16.84 13.80 -35.87
CA VAL A 54 18.26 14.14 -35.75
C VAL A 54 18.93 13.95 -37.11
N SER A 55 19.76 14.90 -37.53
CA SER A 55 20.60 14.83 -38.74
C SER A 55 22.01 15.23 -38.38
N ASP A 56 23.01 14.42 -38.76
CA ASP A 56 24.43 14.69 -38.47
C ASP A 56 24.70 15.06 -36.99
N GLY A 57 23.96 14.44 -36.07
CA GLY A 57 24.09 14.66 -34.62
C GLY A 57 23.33 15.87 -34.06
N ASN A 58 22.64 16.66 -34.88
CA ASN A 58 21.85 17.81 -34.44
C ASN A 58 20.35 17.56 -34.56
N ILE A 59 19.56 18.00 -33.57
CA ILE A 59 18.10 17.95 -33.63
C ILE A 59 17.62 18.96 -34.68
N VAL A 60 16.97 18.47 -35.73
CA VAL A 60 16.43 19.25 -36.84
C VAL A 60 14.99 19.67 -36.57
N GLU A 61 14.19 18.79 -35.97
CA GLU A 61 12.77 19.05 -35.71
C GLU A 61 12.24 18.14 -34.60
N THR A 62 11.37 18.65 -33.73
CA THR A 62 10.73 17.86 -32.65
C THR A 62 9.21 17.95 -32.77
N PHE A 63 8.54 16.81 -32.63
CA PHE A 63 7.09 16.69 -32.64
C PHE A 63 6.62 16.13 -31.30
N GLU A 64 5.64 16.78 -30.68
CA GLU A 64 4.90 16.19 -29.57
C GLU A 64 3.74 15.37 -30.16
N CYS A 65 3.73 14.07 -29.88
CA CYS A 65 2.72 13.13 -30.36
C CYS A 65 1.89 12.57 -29.21
N GLN A 66 0.57 12.75 -29.27
CA GLN A 66 -0.34 12.09 -28.32
C GLN A 66 -0.61 10.65 -28.73
N ILE A 67 -0.60 9.73 -27.78
CA ILE A 67 -0.88 8.30 -27.98
C ILE A 67 -2.22 8.00 -27.28
N ASN A 68 -3.18 7.38 -27.98
CA ASN A 68 -4.57 7.12 -27.55
C ASN A 68 -4.93 5.62 -27.58
N LYS A 69 -5.84 5.16 -26.69
CA LYS A 69 -6.31 3.76 -26.65
C LYS A 69 -7.51 3.56 -27.58
N LYS A 70 -7.50 2.50 -28.39
CA LYS A 70 -8.70 2.09 -29.14
C LYS A 70 -9.63 1.28 -28.23
N GLY A 71 -10.93 1.57 -28.27
CA GLY A 71 -11.95 0.82 -27.55
C GLY A 71 -11.88 -0.69 -27.81
N HIS A 72 -12.23 -1.48 -26.79
CA HIS A 72 -12.07 -2.94 -26.72
C HIS A 72 -12.52 -3.68 -27.99
N ASN A 73 -11.55 -4.07 -28.83
CA ASN A 73 -11.78 -5.03 -29.89
C ASN A 73 -10.80 -6.19 -29.74
N ARG A 74 -11.27 -7.32 -29.20
CA ARG A 74 -10.48 -8.53 -28.89
C ARG A 74 -9.80 -9.17 -30.11
N LYS A 75 -10.09 -8.70 -31.33
CA LYS A 75 -9.49 -9.19 -32.60
C LYS A 75 -8.43 -8.26 -33.19
N ALA A 76 -8.18 -7.09 -32.61
CA ALA A 76 -7.13 -6.20 -33.10
C ALA A 76 -5.78 -6.59 -32.48
N GLN A 77 -4.75 -6.82 -33.31
CA GLN A 77 -3.37 -7.05 -32.85
C GLN A 77 -2.73 -5.81 -32.20
N TRP A 78 -3.40 -4.65 -32.25
CA TRP A 78 -2.90 -3.35 -31.78
C TRP A 78 -3.99 -2.58 -31.03
N PRO A 79 -3.86 -2.36 -29.70
CA PRO A 79 -4.88 -1.67 -28.90
C PRO A 79 -4.72 -0.13 -28.85
N TYR A 80 -3.76 0.44 -29.59
CA TYR A 80 -3.38 1.85 -29.50
C TYR A 80 -3.39 2.54 -30.86
N HIS A 81 -3.65 3.85 -30.91
CA HIS A 81 -3.45 4.68 -32.09
C HIS A 81 -2.76 5.99 -31.71
N ILE A 82 -1.93 6.50 -32.62
CA ILE A 82 -1.34 7.83 -32.48
C ILE A 82 -2.45 8.85 -32.78
N GLY A 83 -2.65 9.79 -31.87
CA GLY A 83 -3.50 10.96 -32.02
C GLY A 83 -2.79 12.04 -32.84
N GLN A 84 -2.89 13.29 -32.40
CA GLN A 84 -2.29 14.42 -33.09
C GLN A 84 -0.78 14.52 -32.78
N CYS A 85 0.05 14.66 -33.81
CA CYS A 85 1.45 15.05 -33.68
C CYS A 85 1.62 16.51 -34.12
N ILE A 86 2.19 17.36 -33.27
CA ILE A 86 2.33 18.80 -33.48
C ILE A 86 3.77 19.22 -33.20
N ASN A 87 4.35 20.07 -34.05
CA ASN A 87 5.63 20.72 -33.79
C ASN A 87 5.45 22.18 -33.33
N ASN A 88 6.55 22.84 -32.95
CA ASN A 88 6.57 24.24 -32.52
C ASN A 88 6.01 25.25 -33.56
N ASN A 89 5.87 24.84 -34.83
CA ASN A 89 5.29 25.65 -35.91
C ASN A 89 3.82 25.31 -36.19
N SER A 90 3.13 24.57 -35.31
CA SER A 90 1.74 24.13 -35.45
C SER A 90 1.45 23.28 -36.70
N LEU A 91 2.46 22.67 -37.30
CA LEU A 91 2.27 21.73 -38.41
C LEU A 91 1.68 20.43 -37.88
N ARG A 92 0.54 20.03 -38.45
CA ARG A 92 -0.13 18.76 -38.15
C ARG A 92 0.36 17.68 -39.11
N VAL A 93 0.73 16.51 -38.58
CA VAL A 93 1.07 15.32 -39.37
C VAL A 93 -0.03 14.28 -39.23
N THR A 94 -0.55 13.74 -40.34
CA THR A 94 -1.58 12.69 -40.36
C THR A 94 -0.95 11.35 -40.71
N ILE A 95 -1.31 10.29 -39.97
CA ILE A 95 -0.65 8.98 -40.08
C ILE A 95 -1.50 8.00 -40.92
N GLY A 96 -0.91 7.40 -41.96
CA GLY A 96 -1.52 6.34 -42.80
C GLY A 96 -0.65 5.89 -43.98
N GLN A 97 -1.11 4.93 -44.80
CA GLN A 97 -0.43 4.53 -46.04
C GLN A 97 -0.65 5.59 -47.10
N LEU A 98 0.43 6.17 -47.62
CA LEU A 98 0.35 6.98 -48.82
C LEU A 98 0.15 6.05 -50.03
N GLN A 99 -0.94 6.25 -50.76
CA GLN A 99 -1.22 5.56 -52.00
C GLN A 99 -0.53 6.26 -53.18
N PRO A 100 -0.38 5.56 -54.32
CA PRO A 100 0.16 6.16 -55.54
C PRO A 100 -0.60 7.38 -56.05
N ASP A 101 -1.87 7.56 -55.64
CA ASP A 101 -2.72 8.70 -55.95
C ASP A 101 -2.69 9.82 -54.88
N ASP A 102 -1.69 9.80 -54.00
CA ASP A 102 -1.51 10.72 -52.87
C ASP A 102 -2.64 10.67 -51.81
N THR A 103 -3.54 9.67 -51.85
CA THR A 103 -4.51 9.46 -50.77
C THR A 103 -3.88 8.73 -49.58
N ILE A 104 -4.35 9.04 -48.37
CA ILE A 104 -3.86 8.41 -47.13
C ILE A 104 -4.91 7.41 -46.64
N VAL A 105 -4.55 6.12 -46.57
CA VAL A 105 -5.48 5.02 -46.20
C VAL A 105 -4.98 4.31 -44.93
N PRO A 106 -5.85 3.96 -43.96
CA PRO A 106 -5.43 3.23 -42.75
C PRO A 106 -4.91 1.82 -43.06
N ILE A 107 -3.73 1.44 -42.57
CA ILE A 107 -3.14 0.11 -42.79
C ILE A 107 -3.63 -0.92 -41.76
N LYS A 108 -3.98 -2.12 -42.24
CA LYS A 108 -3.90 -3.39 -41.48
C LYS A 108 -2.69 -4.16 -42.00
N SER A 109 -1.62 -4.36 -41.23
CA SER A 109 -0.52 -5.23 -41.70
C SER A 109 0.34 -5.86 -40.61
N LYS A 110 0.87 -7.02 -40.99
CA LYS A 110 1.70 -7.99 -40.29
C LYS A 110 3.18 -7.61 -40.31
N THR A 111 3.83 -8.00 -39.21
CA THR A 111 5.24 -8.34 -38.97
C THR A 111 6.24 -8.23 -40.14
N GLU A 112 7.14 -7.25 -40.07
CA GLU A 112 8.60 -7.37 -40.28
C GLU A 112 9.29 -6.06 -39.87
N ASN A 113 10.39 -6.15 -39.11
CA ASN A 113 11.07 -5.05 -38.43
C ASN A 113 12.47 -4.85 -39.01
N HIS A 114 12.75 -3.67 -39.61
CA HIS A 114 14.01 -2.91 -39.62
C HIS A 114 13.94 -1.83 -40.74
N LEU A 115 14.25 -0.56 -40.45
CA LEU A 115 14.50 0.46 -41.48
C LEU A 115 15.58 1.47 -41.05
N TRP A 116 16.58 1.63 -41.91
CA TRP A 116 17.53 2.74 -41.96
C TRP A 116 17.14 3.63 -43.15
N ALA A 117 17.41 4.95 -43.09
CA ALA A 117 17.43 5.75 -44.31
C ALA A 117 18.55 5.23 -45.22
N GLU A 118 18.34 5.18 -46.54
CA GLU A 118 19.31 4.63 -47.52
C GLU A 118 20.70 5.29 -47.46
N ASP A 119 20.87 6.41 -46.75
CA ASP A 119 22.11 7.18 -46.65
C ASP A 119 22.69 7.34 -45.21
N ASN A 120 22.14 6.69 -44.18
CA ASN A 120 22.61 6.79 -42.77
C ASN A 120 22.69 8.23 -42.19
N SER A 121 22.08 9.24 -42.80
CA SER A 121 22.26 10.65 -42.41
C SER A 121 21.29 11.18 -41.34
N TYR A 122 20.33 10.35 -40.89
CA TYR A 122 19.29 10.73 -39.91
C TYR A 122 19.03 9.64 -38.87
N SER A 123 18.74 10.04 -37.62
CA SER A 123 18.27 9.17 -36.52
C SER A 123 17.07 9.77 -35.80
N LEU A 124 16.25 8.95 -35.15
CA LEU A 124 15.08 9.38 -34.37
C LEU A 124 15.35 9.17 -32.88
N GLN A 125 15.18 10.23 -32.08
CA GLN A 125 15.22 10.16 -30.62
C GLN A 125 13.81 10.34 -30.06
N PHE A 126 13.46 9.48 -29.12
CA PHE A 126 12.19 9.54 -28.39
C PHE A 126 12.47 9.90 -26.95
N GLU A 127 11.80 10.93 -26.46
CA GLU A 127 11.79 11.30 -25.05
C GLU A 127 10.35 11.19 -24.54
N ARG A 128 10.15 10.37 -23.52
CA ARG A 128 8.86 10.28 -22.81
C ARG A 128 8.74 11.51 -21.94
N ILE A 129 7.74 12.36 -22.21
CA ILE A 129 7.36 13.41 -21.28
C ILE A 129 6.29 12.81 -20.38
N ASP A 130 6.66 12.50 -19.15
CA ASP A 130 5.70 12.22 -18.11
C ASP A 130 5.14 13.54 -17.60
N THR A 131 4.01 13.97 -18.15
CA THR A 131 3.24 15.06 -17.56
C THR A 131 2.69 14.56 -16.23
N PRO A 132 3.04 15.16 -15.08
CA PRO A 132 2.55 14.72 -13.79
C PRO A 132 1.02 14.75 -13.76
N LEU A 133 0.39 13.70 -13.20
CA LEU A 133 -1.05 13.68 -13.00
C LEU A 133 -1.41 14.78 -11.99
N ILE A 134 -2.13 15.80 -12.47
CA ILE A 134 -2.77 16.79 -11.61
C ILE A 134 -4.06 16.19 -11.07
N LEU A 135 -4.20 16.19 -9.75
CA LEU A 135 -5.30 15.56 -9.04
C LEU A 135 -6.56 16.40 -9.19
N ASP A 136 -7.62 15.80 -9.74
CA ASP A 136 -8.99 16.24 -9.53
C ASP A 136 -9.51 15.72 -8.17
N TYR A 137 -10.74 16.09 -7.81
CA TYR A 137 -11.33 15.70 -6.52
C TYR A 137 -11.30 14.18 -6.31
N GLN A 138 -11.70 13.41 -7.32
CA GLN A 138 -11.76 11.95 -7.23
C GLN A 138 -10.37 11.33 -7.05
N ASN A 139 -9.37 11.77 -7.81
CA ASN A 139 -8.01 11.23 -7.68
C ASN A 139 -7.31 11.71 -6.41
N ALA A 140 -7.64 12.90 -5.90
CA ALA A 140 -7.20 13.36 -4.58
C ALA A 140 -7.78 12.48 -3.47
N ALA A 141 -9.09 12.17 -3.51
CA ALA A 141 -9.73 11.28 -2.55
C ALA A 141 -9.13 9.87 -2.58
N ARG A 142 -8.96 9.27 -3.78
CA ARG A 142 -8.30 7.96 -3.95
C ARG A 142 -6.85 7.92 -3.44
N LEU A 143 -6.08 8.99 -3.67
CA LEU A 143 -4.73 9.08 -3.11
C LEU A 143 -4.78 9.06 -1.56
N LEU A 144 -5.68 9.83 -0.96
CA LEU A 144 -5.84 9.90 0.49
C LEU A 144 -6.39 8.58 1.07
N GLU A 145 -7.28 7.89 0.36
CA GLU A 145 -7.76 6.56 0.74
C GLU A 145 -6.61 5.56 0.91
N ARG A 146 -5.63 5.61 0.00
CA ARG A 146 -4.44 4.72 0.03
C ARG A 146 -3.41 5.16 1.04
N GLY A 147 -3.20 6.47 1.13
CA GLY A 147 -2.11 7.10 1.88
C GLY A 147 -2.47 7.49 3.32
N THR A 148 -3.73 7.40 3.75
CA THR A 148 -4.17 7.80 5.10
C THR A 148 -5.06 6.74 5.75
N PHE A 149 -5.56 7.00 6.95
CA PHE A 149 -6.63 6.18 7.55
C PHE A 149 -8.04 6.54 7.06
N GLY A 150 -8.13 7.45 6.09
CA GLY A 150 -9.35 7.84 5.38
C GLY A 150 -9.34 9.35 5.08
N PRO A 151 -9.88 9.76 3.91
CA PRO A 151 -9.94 11.16 3.53
C PRO A 151 -10.87 11.96 4.45
N THR A 152 -10.60 13.25 4.56
CA THR A 152 -11.56 14.23 5.07
C THR A 152 -11.93 15.19 3.94
N PRO A 153 -13.15 15.77 3.91
CA PRO A 153 -13.51 16.74 2.87
C PRO A 153 -12.52 17.91 2.77
N SER A 154 -11.96 18.36 3.91
CA SER A 154 -10.96 19.43 3.93
C SER A 154 -9.64 19.03 3.27
N THR A 155 -9.15 17.82 3.53
CA THR A 155 -7.90 17.32 2.95
C THR A 155 -8.03 17.05 1.46
N VAL A 156 -9.15 16.46 1.01
CA VAL A 156 -9.38 16.25 -0.44
C VAL A 156 -9.35 17.58 -1.20
N ASN A 157 -10.08 18.59 -0.72
CA ASN A 157 -10.13 19.90 -1.35
C ASN A 157 -8.76 20.60 -1.41
N ALA A 158 -7.91 20.43 -0.40
CA ALA A 158 -6.57 21.00 -0.38
C ALA A 158 -5.63 20.38 -1.43
N LEU A 159 -5.86 19.12 -1.83
CA LEU A 159 -5.04 18.38 -2.78
C LEU A 159 -5.43 18.63 -4.24
N VAL A 160 -6.64 19.11 -4.50
CA VAL A 160 -7.09 19.39 -5.87
C VAL A 160 -6.15 20.41 -6.54
N GLY A 161 -5.67 20.09 -7.73
CA GLY A 161 -4.72 20.91 -8.48
C GLY A 161 -3.25 20.65 -8.13
N GLN A 162 -2.96 19.78 -7.16
CA GLN A 162 -1.60 19.30 -6.86
C GLN A 162 -1.29 17.99 -7.58
N THR A 163 -0.04 17.54 -7.48
CA THR A 163 0.40 16.20 -7.91
C THR A 163 0.47 15.25 -6.72
N ALA A 164 0.37 13.93 -6.97
CA ALA A 164 0.57 12.93 -5.93
C ALA A 164 1.97 13.01 -5.28
N GLU A 165 3.00 13.35 -6.07
CA GLU A 165 4.37 13.49 -5.55
C GLU A 165 4.49 14.64 -4.55
N GLN A 166 3.90 15.80 -4.83
CA GLN A 166 3.90 16.94 -3.90
C GLN A 166 3.30 16.57 -2.54
N TRP A 167 2.13 15.93 -2.55
CA TRP A 167 1.49 15.50 -1.30
C TRP A 167 2.33 14.47 -0.53
N VAL A 168 2.94 13.51 -1.23
CA VAL A 168 3.83 12.52 -0.59
C VAL A 168 5.03 13.20 0.06
N ASP A 169 5.66 14.16 -0.62
CA ASP A 169 6.81 14.90 -0.09
C ASP A 169 6.44 15.74 1.14
N GLU A 170 5.29 16.40 1.11
CA GLU A 170 4.75 17.14 2.27
C GLU A 170 4.52 16.22 3.46
N GLN A 171 3.89 15.06 3.25
CA GLN A 171 3.65 14.08 4.31
C GLN A 171 4.94 13.48 4.87
N MET A 172 5.93 13.22 4.03
CA MET A 172 7.22 12.68 4.46
C MET A 172 8.02 13.67 5.33
N ALA A 173 7.81 14.98 5.13
CA ALA A 173 8.45 16.05 5.89
C ALA A 173 7.83 16.28 7.27
N LEU A 174 6.63 15.78 7.55
CA LEU A 174 5.96 15.95 8.84
C LEU A 174 6.70 15.21 9.97
N PRO A 175 6.77 15.81 11.18
CA PRO A 175 7.30 15.14 12.35
C PRO A 175 6.46 13.91 12.69
N ALA A 176 7.11 12.86 13.21
CA ALA A 176 6.44 11.63 13.59
C ALA A 176 5.61 11.79 14.87
N SER A 177 4.38 11.30 14.85
CA SER A 177 3.57 11.08 16.06
C SER A 177 3.89 9.70 16.67
N TYR A 178 4.34 9.66 17.92
CA TYR A 178 4.75 8.44 18.59
C TYR A 178 3.67 7.88 19.53
N HIS A 179 3.39 6.58 19.39
CA HIS A 179 2.40 5.82 20.14
C HIS A 179 2.81 5.60 21.60
N HIS A 180 4.10 5.48 21.90
CA HIS A 180 4.57 5.39 23.29
C HIS A 180 4.33 6.70 24.05
N ASP A 181 4.58 7.85 23.43
CA ASP A 181 4.36 9.15 24.06
C ASP A 181 2.86 9.36 24.32
N GLU A 182 2.02 9.03 23.36
CA GLU A 182 0.57 9.09 23.52
C GLU A 182 0.05 8.07 24.56
N TYR A 183 0.62 6.86 24.60
CA TYR A 183 0.35 5.88 25.65
C TYR A 183 0.65 6.44 27.03
N VAL A 184 1.81 7.08 27.21
CA VAL A 184 2.25 7.66 28.49
C VAL A 184 1.37 8.85 28.85
N ARG A 185 0.98 9.70 27.88
CA ARG A 185 0.03 10.80 28.09
C ARG A 185 -1.30 10.28 28.66
N ILE A 186 -1.88 9.27 28.01
CA ILE A 186 -3.13 8.64 28.46
C ILE A 186 -2.97 8.01 29.84
N GLN A 187 -1.85 7.32 30.11
CA GLN A 187 -1.55 6.71 31.41
C GLN A 187 -1.44 7.77 32.53
N THR A 188 -0.84 8.92 32.26
CA THR A 188 -0.69 10.01 33.23
C THR A 188 -2.04 10.62 33.59
N ILE A 189 -2.85 10.99 32.59
CA ILE A 189 -4.22 11.51 32.79
C ILE A 189 -5.04 10.54 33.65
N ARG A 190 -4.86 9.23 33.43
CA ARG A 190 -5.50 8.20 34.24
C ARG A 190 -4.99 8.11 35.66
N GLY A 191 -3.69 8.25 35.84
CA GLY A 191 -3.06 8.34 37.15
C GLY A 191 -3.65 9.46 37.98
N GLU A 192 -3.90 10.61 37.36
CA GLU A 192 -4.49 11.79 38.01
C GLU A 192 -5.96 11.56 38.41
N ILE A 193 -6.76 10.91 37.54
CA ILE A 193 -8.19 10.66 37.82
C ILE A 193 -8.41 9.53 38.83
N ASN A 194 -7.69 8.41 38.68
CA ASN A 194 -7.95 7.18 39.44
C ASN A 194 -6.95 6.94 40.58
N GLY A 195 -5.89 7.75 40.70
CA GLY A 195 -4.81 7.56 41.67
C GLY A 195 -3.89 6.36 41.35
N SER A 196 -3.87 5.86 40.11
CA SER A 196 -3.07 4.69 39.71
C SER A 196 -2.48 4.84 38.30
N ILE A 197 -1.15 4.70 38.20
CA ILE A 197 -0.40 4.67 36.93
C ILE A 197 -0.20 3.25 36.39
N SER A 198 -1.11 2.32 36.71
CA SER A 198 -1.01 0.93 36.24
C SER A 198 -0.98 0.87 34.71
N GLU A 199 -0.14 0.01 34.14
CA GLU A 199 -0.17 -0.22 32.70
C GLU A 199 -1.49 -0.86 32.27
N HIS A 200 -1.97 -0.52 31.06
CA HIS A 200 -3.16 -1.15 30.50
C HIS A 200 -3.10 -1.20 28.97
N ARG A 201 -3.49 -2.33 28.38
CA ARG A 201 -3.53 -2.51 26.91
C ARG A 201 -4.44 -1.52 26.19
N ASN A 202 -5.49 -1.07 26.86
CA ASN A 202 -6.43 -0.09 26.30
C ASN A 202 -5.75 1.27 26.03
N TYR A 203 -4.74 1.66 26.82
CA TYR A 203 -4.03 2.91 26.58
C TYR A 203 -3.28 2.85 25.25
N ARG A 204 -2.69 1.70 24.92
CA ARG A 204 -2.03 1.48 23.63
C ARG A 204 -3.03 1.49 22.47
N SER A 205 -4.18 0.82 22.64
CA SER A 205 -5.20 0.84 21.59
C SER A 205 -5.77 2.24 21.38
N ASN A 206 -5.99 3.00 22.46
CA ASN A 206 -6.46 4.37 22.37
C ASN A 206 -5.39 5.29 21.76
N ALA A 207 -4.12 5.11 22.09
CA ALA A 207 -3.03 5.85 21.46
C ALA A 207 -3.02 5.64 19.93
N TRP A 208 -3.19 4.39 19.49
CA TRP A 208 -3.29 4.10 18.06
C TRP A 208 -4.48 4.79 17.40
N TRP A 209 -5.67 4.75 18.02
CA TRP A 209 -6.86 5.43 17.50
C TRP A 209 -6.73 6.95 17.52
N GLY A 210 -6.19 7.52 18.59
CA GLY A 210 -5.96 8.96 18.70
C GLY A 210 -5.01 9.46 17.62
N ILE A 211 -3.92 8.73 17.37
CA ILE A 211 -3.00 9.04 16.28
C ILE A 211 -3.68 8.84 14.91
N ALA A 212 -4.37 7.73 14.67
CA ALA A 212 -5.04 7.48 13.38
C ALA A 212 -6.08 8.57 13.04
N LEU A 213 -6.81 9.07 14.03
CA LEU A 213 -7.86 10.08 13.83
C LEU A 213 -7.33 11.51 13.82
N ASN A 214 -6.38 11.85 14.70
CA ASN A 214 -5.99 13.25 14.94
C ASN A 214 -4.66 13.67 14.30
N SER A 215 -3.73 12.73 14.06
CA SER A 215 -2.37 13.11 13.65
C SER A 215 -2.30 13.60 12.20
N GLU A 216 -1.37 14.53 11.93
CA GLU A 216 -1.14 15.08 10.59
C GLU A 216 -0.26 14.16 9.72
N ASP A 217 0.63 13.36 10.32
CA ASP A 217 1.58 12.45 9.65
C ASP A 217 0.93 11.13 9.17
N GLN A 218 -0.27 11.23 8.60
CA GLN A 218 -1.13 10.12 8.19
C GLN A 218 -0.40 9.08 7.32
N LEU A 219 0.42 9.53 6.37
CA LEU A 219 1.17 8.59 5.51
C LEU A 219 2.17 7.76 6.30
N ARG A 220 2.88 8.38 7.25
CA ARG A 220 3.84 7.67 8.10
C ARG A 220 3.14 6.58 8.91
N GLN A 221 2.00 6.93 9.49
CA GLN A 221 1.21 6.01 10.30
C GLN A 221 0.58 4.88 9.47
N ARG A 222 0.14 5.19 8.24
CA ARG A 222 -0.39 4.20 7.29
C ARG A 222 0.66 3.22 6.81
N VAL A 223 1.89 3.69 6.57
CA VAL A 223 3.04 2.84 6.24
C VAL A 223 3.47 2.01 7.45
N ALA A 224 3.54 2.58 8.66
CA ALA A 224 3.83 1.83 9.88
C ALA A 224 2.80 0.71 10.12
N PHE A 225 1.51 0.97 9.84
CA PHE A 225 0.48 -0.07 9.90
C PHE A 225 0.72 -1.19 8.87
N ALA A 226 1.07 -0.85 7.63
CA ALA A 226 1.43 -1.83 6.60
C ALA A 226 2.67 -2.67 6.98
N LEU A 227 3.67 -2.03 7.61
CA LEU A 227 4.86 -2.72 8.14
C LEU A 227 4.51 -3.63 9.31
N SER A 228 3.57 -3.24 10.19
CA SER A 228 3.12 -4.08 11.32
C SER A 228 2.44 -5.38 10.86
N GLN A 229 1.92 -5.39 9.64
CA GLN A 229 1.32 -6.55 8.97
C GLN A 229 2.36 -7.41 8.22
N MET A 230 3.62 -6.96 8.12
CA MET A 230 4.75 -7.71 7.57
C MET A 230 5.64 -8.24 8.69
N LEU A 231 6.09 -7.33 9.56
CA LEU A 231 6.95 -7.56 10.70
C LEU A 231 6.05 -7.77 11.92
N VAL A 232 5.34 -8.90 11.91
CA VAL A 232 4.24 -9.15 12.82
C VAL A 232 4.75 -9.40 14.24
N VAL A 233 4.16 -8.67 15.18
CA VAL A 233 4.18 -8.95 16.62
C VAL A 233 2.74 -8.84 17.12
N SER A 234 2.34 -9.70 18.04
CA SER A 234 0.94 -9.75 18.49
C SER A 234 0.78 -9.77 20.00
N GLN A 235 -0.10 -8.91 20.51
CA GLN A 235 -0.57 -8.96 21.91
C GLN A 235 -1.38 -10.22 22.24
N ASN A 236 -1.81 -10.98 21.22
CA ASN A 236 -2.54 -12.23 21.42
C ASN A 236 -1.59 -13.40 21.70
N ASP A 237 -0.28 -13.22 21.50
CA ASP A 237 0.72 -14.22 21.85
C ASP A 237 0.90 -14.32 23.38
N ALA A 238 1.16 -15.53 23.87
CA ALA A 238 1.30 -15.77 25.30
C ALA A 238 2.44 -14.96 25.94
N GLY A 239 3.56 -14.75 25.23
CA GLY A 239 4.74 -14.00 25.70
C GLY A 239 4.54 -12.48 25.72
N LEU A 240 3.50 -11.99 25.03
CA LEU A 240 3.21 -10.56 24.85
C LEU A 240 1.81 -10.15 25.32
N SER A 241 0.99 -11.11 25.75
CA SER A 241 -0.30 -10.85 26.34
C SER A 241 -0.18 -10.21 27.73
N GLY A 242 -1.18 -9.40 28.09
CA GLY A 242 -1.29 -8.79 29.40
C GLY A 242 -0.99 -7.29 29.44
N ASN A 243 -1.48 -6.66 30.50
CA ASN A 243 -1.47 -5.21 30.65
C ASN A 243 -0.05 -4.62 30.78
N ASN A 244 0.85 -5.31 31.46
CA ASN A 244 2.25 -4.90 31.69
C ASN A 244 3.16 -5.04 30.46
N ARG A 245 2.61 -5.46 29.31
CA ARG A 245 3.32 -5.55 28.02
C ARG A 245 2.93 -4.43 27.07
N ALA A 246 1.86 -3.70 27.39
CA ALA A 246 1.28 -2.68 26.54
C ALA A 246 2.28 -1.56 26.20
N LYS A 247 3.09 -1.13 27.18
CA LYS A 247 4.11 -0.10 26.97
C LYS A 247 5.20 -0.55 26.01
N GLY A 248 5.71 -1.78 26.18
CA GLY A 248 6.70 -2.36 25.26
C GLY A 248 6.19 -2.53 23.83
N LEU A 249 4.91 -2.89 23.67
CA LEU A 249 4.26 -2.97 22.36
C LEU A 249 4.04 -1.60 21.72
N ALA A 250 3.84 -0.53 22.51
CA ALA A 250 3.82 0.83 21.97
C ALA A 250 5.21 1.23 21.44
N ILE A 251 6.28 0.90 22.16
CA ILE A 251 7.67 1.10 21.71
C ILE A 251 7.97 0.32 20.42
N TYR A 252 7.49 -0.93 20.31
CA TYR A 252 7.62 -1.69 19.06
C TYR A 252 6.91 -1.01 17.89
N TYR A 253 5.72 -0.44 18.12
CA TYR A 253 5.02 0.28 17.05
C TYR A 253 5.78 1.55 16.65
N ASP A 254 6.39 2.26 17.60
CA ASP A 254 7.20 3.45 17.32
C ASP A 254 8.46 3.16 16.50
N LEU A 255 9.06 1.98 16.68
CA LEU A 255 10.11 1.50 15.80
C LEU A 255 9.63 1.46 14.34
N LEU A 256 8.42 0.97 14.08
CA LEU A 256 7.85 0.94 12.72
C LEU A 256 7.54 2.35 12.20
N VAL A 257 7.09 3.26 13.06
CA VAL A 257 6.85 4.67 12.72
C VAL A 257 8.15 5.39 12.36
N GLN A 258 9.20 5.19 13.14
CA GLN A 258 10.53 5.76 12.92
C GLN A 258 11.10 5.32 11.56
N HIS A 259 10.91 4.05 11.22
CA HIS A 259 11.44 3.44 10.00
C HIS A 259 10.51 3.50 8.79
N ALA A 260 9.30 4.05 8.91
CA ALA A 260 8.32 4.11 7.82
C ALA A 260 8.89 4.74 6.53
N PHE A 261 9.79 5.73 6.67
CA PHE A 261 10.51 6.38 5.57
C PHE A 261 12.04 6.21 5.70
N GLY A 262 12.48 5.22 6.47
CA GLY A 262 13.90 4.92 6.70
C GLY A 262 14.47 3.92 5.68
N ASN A 263 15.57 3.27 6.05
CA ASN A 263 16.15 2.19 5.25
C ASN A 263 15.71 0.82 5.80
N TYR A 264 15.29 -0.09 4.91
CA TYR A 264 14.80 -1.41 5.28
C TYR A 264 15.87 -2.28 5.98
N LYS A 265 17.16 -2.05 5.69
CA LYS A 265 18.27 -2.69 6.41
C LYS A 265 18.24 -2.33 7.89
N ASP A 266 18.12 -1.03 8.19
CA ASP A 266 18.10 -0.52 9.54
C ASP A 266 16.83 -0.97 10.27
N LEU A 267 15.69 -1.00 9.57
CA LEU A 267 14.45 -1.56 10.10
C LEU A 267 14.62 -3.03 10.51
N LEU A 268 15.19 -3.88 9.65
CA LEU A 268 15.41 -5.30 9.99
C LEU A 268 16.37 -5.46 11.17
N ARG A 269 17.43 -4.64 11.25
CA ARG A 269 18.33 -4.62 12.41
C ARG A 269 17.57 -4.28 13.69
N ASP A 270 16.82 -3.19 13.69
CA ASP A 270 16.16 -2.73 14.91
C ASP A 270 15.02 -3.67 15.32
N VAL A 271 14.34 -4.32 14.36
CA VAL A 271 13.41 -5.42 14.64
C VAL A 271 14.12 -6.62 15.24
N THR A 272 15.33 -6.98 14.76
CA THR A 272 16.16 -8.04 15.36
C THR A 272 16.50 -7.72 16.81
N TYR A 273 16.78 -6.45 17.11
CA TYR A 273 17.06 -6.00 18.49
C TYR A 273 15.80 -5.83 19.34
N SER A 274 14.60 -5.93 18.78
CA SER A 274 13.38 -5.70 19.54
C SER A 274 13.10 -6.88 20.48
N PRO A 275 12.96 -6.65 21.80
CA PRO A 275 12.55 -7.71 22.73
C PRO A 275 11.11 -8.20 22.47
N ALA A 276 10.26 -7.37 21.86
CA ALA A 276 8.91 -7.79 21.49
C ALA A 276 8.96 -8.85 20.37
N MET A 277 9.78 -8.62 19.34
CA MET A 277 10.05 -9.62 18.29
C MET A 277 10.78 -10.84 18.85
N GLY A 278 11.78 -10.60 19.70
CA GLY A 278 12.57 -11.64 20.36
C GLY A 278 11.71 -12.64 21.13
N ARG A 279 10.71 -12.16 21.89
CA ARG A 279 9.73 -13.04 22.54
C ARG A 279 8.80 -13.73 21.55
N PHE A 280 8.23 -12.96 20.61
CA PHE A 280 7.20 -13.44 19.70
C PHE A 280 7.68 -14.61 18.83
N LEU A 281 8.94 -14.56 18.40
CA LEU A 281 9.58 -15.59 17.56
C LEU A 281 10.68 -16.37 18.28
N THR A 282 10.60 -16.41 19.62
CA THR A 282 11.43 -17.25 20.50
C THR A 282 12.95 -17.12 20.30
N MET A 283 13.40 -15.97 19.80
CA MET A 283 14.82 -15.61 19.66
C MET A 283 15.44 -15.17 21.00
N ALA A 284 14.67 -14.52 21.87
CA ALA A 284 15.16 -14.10 23.18
C ALA A 284 15.52 -15.34 24.03
N GLY A 285 16.78 -15.41 24.47
CA GLY A 285 17.32 -16.54 25.22
C GLY A 285 17.70 -17.75 24.35
N ASN A 286 17.81 -17.58 23.02
CA ASN A 286 18.24 -18.66 22.13
C ASN A 286 19.69 -19.08 22.44
N LEU A 287 19.96 -20.39 22.49
CA LEU A 287 21.21 -20.97 22.97
C LEU A 287 21.95 -21.72 21.86
N PRO A 288 23.29 -21.80 21.94
CA PRO A 288 24.08 -22.50 20.94
C PRO A 288 23.81 -24.01 20.98
N PRO A 289 24.07 -24.72 19.86
CA PRO A 289 23.88 -26.16 19.79
C PRO A 289 24.71 -26.85 20.89
N ASP A 290 24.10 -27.83 21.56
CA ASP A 290 24.76 -28.68 22.55
C ASP A 290 24.32 -30.13 22.30
N PRO A 291 25.12 -30.91 21.53
CA PRO A 291 24.81 -32.29 21.23
C PRO A 291 24.75 -33.20 22.45
N GLU A 292 25.47 -32.90 23.53
CA GLU A 292 25.45 -33.70 24.76
C GLU A 292 24.12 -33.54 25.50
N GLN A 293 23.51 -32.35 25.41
CA GLN A 293 22.19 -32.05 25.98
C GLN A 293 21.04 -32.21 24.96
N ASN A 294 21.33 -32.66 23.74
CA ASN A 294 20.37 -32.71 22.62
C ASN A 294 19.64 -31.36 22.42
N ARG A 295 20.38 -30.25 22.55
CA ARG A 295 19.88 -28.89 22.34
C ARG A 295 20.25 -28.40 20.95
N TYR A 296 19.26 -27.86 20.26
CA TYR A 296 19.40 -27.20 18.96
C TYR A 296 18.95 -25.74 19.11
N PRO A 297 19.59 -24.79 18.40
CA PRO A 297 19.11 -23.41 18.36
C PRO A 297 17.66 -23.32 17.87
N ASP A 298 16.90 -22.37 18.39
CA ASP A 298 15.55 -22.09 17.93
C ASP A 298 15.57 -21.46 16.52
N GLU A 299 14.82 -22.06 15.61
CA GLU A 299 14.79 -21.72 14.18
C GLU A 299 13.69 -20.72 13.81
N ASN A 300 12.75 -20.40 14.71
CA ASN A 300 11.56 -19.63 14.37
C ASN A 300 11.92 -18.26 13.79
N TYR A 301 12.66 -17.43 14.52
CA TYR A 301 13.07 -16.13 14.00
C TYR A 301 13.91 -16.22 12.71
N ALA A 302 14.80 -17.20 12.61
CA ALA A 302 15.59 -17.42 11.40
C ALA A 302 14.71 -17.72 10.18
N ARG A 303 13.73 -18.61 10.34
CA ARG A 303 12.79 -19.00 9.29
C ARG A 303 11.92 -17.82 8.88
N GLU A 304 11.35 -17.09 9.83
CA GLU A 304 10.47 -15.96 9.51
C GLU A 304 11.23 -14.77 8.93
N LEU A 305 12.47 -14.51 9.38
CA LEU A 305 13.31 -13.49 8.76
C LEU A 305 13.53 -13.78 7.27
N LEU A 306 13.83 -15.03 6.91
CA LEU A 306 14.00 -15.42 5.51
C LEU A 306 12.67 -15.45 4.74
N GLN A 307 11.63 -16.05 5.30
CA GLN A 307 10.38 -16.35 4.59
C GLN A 307 9.38 -15.19 4.60
N LEU A 308 9.13 -14.58 5.76
CA LEU A 308 8.04 -13.63 5.96
C LEU A 308 8.50 -12.18 6.03
N PHE A 309 9.78 -11.92 6.30
CA PHE A 309 10.31 -10.55 6.42
C PHE A 309 11.25 -10.17 5.28
N SER A 310 11.72 -11.11 4.46
CA SER A 310 12.68 -10.80 3.39
C SER A 310 12.46 -11.54 2.08
N LEU A 311 12.97 -12.76 1.89
CA LEU A 311 13.08 -13.39 0.58
C LEU A 311 11.73 -13.91 0.04
N GLY A 312 10.82 -14.30 0.94
CA GLY A 312 9.71 -15.17 0.54
C GLY A 312 10.17 -16.61 0.34
N GLU A 313 9.22 -17.49 0.06
CA GLU A 313 9.48 -18.93 -0.12
C GLU A 313 10.28 -19.24 -1.40
N TRP A 314 10.07 -18.46 -2.46
CA TRP A 314 10.48 -18.86 -3.82
C TRP A 314 11.40 -17.84 -4.47
N LYS A 315 12.36 -18.32 -5.27
CA LYS A 315 13.12 -17.44 -6.17
C LYS A 315 12.19 -16.79 -7.17
N THR A 316 12.35 -15.48 -7.36
CA THR A 316 11.52 -14.69 -8.28
C THR A 316 12.38 -13.81 -9.18
N ASN A 317 11.83 -13.39 -10.32
CA ASN A 317 12.36 -12.23 -11.05
C ASN A 317 11.73 -10.92 -10.51
N TYR A 318 12.17 -9.74 -10.99
CA TYR A 318 11.62 -8.45 -10.54
C TYR A 318 10.11 -8.29 -10.75
N ARG A 319 9.52 -9.08 -11.65
CA ARG A 319 8.07 -9.12 -11.91
C ARG A 319 7.29 -9.96 -10.89
N GLY A 320 7.97 -10.53 -9.89
CA GLY A 320 7.37 -11.45 -8.92
C GLY A 320 6.95 -12.80 -9.51
N ILE A 321 7.48 -13.17 -10.68
CA ILE A 321 7.21 -14.47 -11.29
C ILE A 321 8.17 -15.49 -10.68
N VAL A 322 7.59 -16.54 -10.09
CA VAL A 322 8.32 -17.67 -9.50
C VAL A 322 9.17 -18.37 -10.55
N LYS A 323 10.45 -18.53 -10.25
CA LYS A 323 11.38 -19.31 -11.06
C LYS A 323 11.08 -20.79 -10.84
N LYS A 324 10.97 -21.52 -11.95
CA LYS A 324 10.74 -22.97 -11.96
C LYS A 324 11.97 -23.69 -12.48
N ASP A 325 12.21 -24.86 -11.93
CA ASP A 325 13.24 -25.78 -12.41
C ASP A 325 12.88 -26.25 -13.83
N SER A 326 13.88 -26.29 -14.72
CA SER A 326 13.67 -26.57 -16.14
C SER A 326 13.33 -28.02 -16.44
N GLU A 327 13.70 -28.94 -15.56
CA GLU A 327 13.50 -30.38 -15.74
C GLU A 327 12.19 -30.85 -15.09
N THR A 328 11.95 -30.43 -13.85
CA THR A 328 10.83 -30.87 -13.02
C THR A 328 9.61 -29.94 -13.10
N GLY A 329 9.81 -28.67 -13.47
CA GLY A 329 8.76 -27.65 -13.45
C GLY A 329 8.34 -27.17 -12.05
N ALA A 330 9.01 -27.65 -11.00
CA ALA A 330 8.74 -27.26 -9.61
C ALA A 330 9.27 -25.84 -9.31
N PRO A 331 8.62 -25.06 -8.42
CA PRO A 331 9.17 -23.83 -7.88
C PRO A 331 10.55 -24.05 -7.23
N ILE A 332 11.48 -23.11 -7.44
CA ILE A 332 12.81 -23.16 -6.82
C ILE A 332 12.78 -22.36 -5.51
N PRO A 333 13.13 -22.95 -4.36
CA PRO A 333 13.10 -22.24 -3.08
C PRO A 333 14.16 -21.14 -3.00
N ALA A 334 13.86 -20.06 -2.28
CA ALA A 334 14.77 -18.91 -2.12
C ALA A 334 15.94 -19.20 -1.18
N TYR A 335 15.73 -20.09 -0.21
CA TYR A 335 16.68 -20.55 0.81
C TYR A 335 16.46 -22.05 1.08
N THR A 336 17.38 -22.70 1.79
CA THR A 336 17.28 -24.12 2.18
C THR A 336 17.00 -24.26 3.67
N GLU A 337 16.66 -25.48 4.11
CA GLU A 337 16.57 -25.78 5.54
C GLU A 337 17.92 -25.63 6.26
N GLU A 338 19.02 -25.95 5.57
CA GLU A 338 20.37 -25.72 6.07
C GLU A 338 20.63 -24.22 6.29
N ASP A 339 20.14 -23.34 5.40
CA ASP A 339 20.23 -21.89 5.60
C ASP A 339 19.48 -21.45 6.88
N VAL A 340 18.34 -22.08 7.20
CA VAL A 340 17.58 -21.79 8.43
C VAL A 340 18.34 -22.23 9.67
N GLN A 341 18.88 -23.45 9.66
CA GLN A 341 19.66 -24.01 10.78
C GLN A 341 20.92 -23.19 11.06
N GLU A 342 21.66 -22.84 10.00
CA GLU A 342 22.86 -22.03 10.11
C GLU A 342 22.55 -20.60 10.56
N LEU A 343 21.43 -20.04 10.12
CA LEU A 343 20.97 -18.73 10.57
C LEU A 343 20.45 -18.76 12.02
N ALA A 344 19.84 -19.85 12.47
CA ALA A 344 19.44 -20.02 13.87
C ALA A 344 20.64 -19.93 14.82
N ARG A 345 21.79 -20.49 14.42
CA ARG A 345 23.07 -20.37 15.14
C ARG A 345 23.53 -18.91 15.27
N LEU A 346 23.38 -18.10 14.23
CA LEU A 346 23.70 -16.65 14.26
C LEU A 346 22.87 -15.89 15.30
N PHE A 347 21.63 -16.31 15.55
CA PHE A 347 20.73 -15.68 16.53
C PHE A 347 20.87 -16.19 17.96
N THR A 348 21.87 -17.01 18.26
CA THR A 348 22.14 -17.45 19.63
C THR A 348 22.79 -16.34 20.45
N GLY A 349 22.47 -16.29 21.74
CA GLY A 349 23.05 -15.34 22.70
C GLY A 349 22.29 -14.03 22.85
N TRP A 350 21.34 -13.72 21.96
CA TRP A 350 20.45 -12.57 22.09
C TRP A 350 19.44 -12.77 23.22
N ASP A 351 19.35 -11.82 24.14
CA ASP A 351 18.40 -11.88 25.25
C ASP A 351 17.96 -10.48 25.70
N GLU A 352 16.90 -10.43 26.50
CA GLU A 352 16.32 -9.21 27.02
C GLU A 352 17.23 -8.53 28.06
N ALA A 353 17.48 -7.23 27.90
CA ALA A 353 18.20 -6.44 28.90
C ALA A 353 17.27 -5.86 29.98
N ASN A 354 16.10 -5.34 29.58
CA ASN A 354 15.15 -4.67 30.47
C ASN A 354 13.70 -4.97 30.06
N GLY A 355 13.37 -6.26 30.01
CA GLY A 355 12.08 -6.72 29.52
C GLY A 355 11.81 -6.20 28.11
N LEU A 356 10.62 -5.64 27.88
CA LEU A 356 10.22 -5.10 26.58
C LEU A 356 10.61 -3.63 26.35
N LEU A 357 11.33 -2.99 27.29
CA LEU A 357 11.53 -1.53 27.31
C LEU A 357 12.88 -1.08 26.75
N ALA A 358 13.80 -2.00 26.47
CA ALA A 358 15.10 -1.71 25.89
C ALA A 358 15.45 -2.74 24.82
N PRO A 359 16.31 -2.39 23.85
CA PRO A 359 16.85 -3.36 22.90
C PRO A 359 17.44 -4.60 23.60
N MET A 360 17.31 -5.75 22.96
CA MET A 360 18.01 -6.97 23.35
C MET A 360 19.53 -6.76 23.29
N VAL A 361 20.23 -7.54 24.09
CA VAL A 361 21.70 -7.54 24.17
C VAL A 361 22.23 -8.94 23.99
N VAL A 362 23.48 -9.05 23.54
CA VAL A 362 24.13 -10.34 23.32
C VAL A 362 24.91 -10.74 24.56
N THR A 363 24.59 -11.92 25.08
CA THR A 363 25.44 -12.64 26.03
C THR A 363 26.46 -13.43 25.22
N ALA A 364 27.68 -12.90 25.09
CA ALA A 364 28.73 -13.49 24.25
C ALA A 364 29.04 -14.97 24.56
N ALA A 365 28.91 -15.40 25.83
CA ALA A 365 29.11 -16.81 26.22
C ALA A 365 28.03 -17.77 25.68
N ASN A 366 26.88 -17.22 25.27
CA ASN A 366 25.76 -17.96 24.70
C ASN A 366 25.65 -17.75 23.18
N HIS A 367 26.64 -17.13 22.54
CA HIS A 367 26.67 -16.98 21.09
C HIS A 367 27.54 -18.08 20.47
N ASP A 368 27.00 -18.77 19.48
CA ASP A 368 27.72 -19.74 18.67
C ASP A 368 28.74 -19.00 17.78
N THR A 369 30.02 -19.21 18.05
CA THR A 369 31.13 -18.57 17.34
C THR A 369 31.76 -19.47 16.28
N ASP A 370 31.25 -20.67 16.08
CA ASP A 370 31.77 -21.57 15.05
C ASP A 370 31.44 -21.02 13.65
N PRO A 371 32.26 -21.34 12.62
CA PRO A 371 32.00 -20.94 11.24
C PRO A 371 30.60 -21.34 10.78
N LYS A 372 30.01 -20.51 9.91
CA LYS A 372 28.66 -20.71 9.37
C LYS A 372 28.63 -20.58 7.86
N ARG A 373 27.62 -21.17 7.22
CA ARG A 373 27.35 -20.96 5.79
C ARG A 373 25.88 -20.63 5.57
N ILE A 374 25.61 -19.35 5.31
CA ILE A 374 24.23 -18.84 5.18
C ILE A 374 24.05 -18.23 3.79
N LEU A 375 23.01 -18.66 3.08
CA LEU A 375 22.62 -18.21 1.73
C LEU A 375 23.76 -18.30 0.71
N GLY A 376 24.60 -19.33 0.86
CA GLY A 376 25.79 -19.57 0.03
C GLY A 376 26.98 -18.66 0.33
N LYS A 377 26.99 -17.94 1.46
CA LYS A 377 28.10 -17.10 1.92
C LYS A 377 28.74 -17.70 3.18
N ASN A 378 30.07 -17.64 3.25
CA ASN A 378 30.83 -18.15 4.38
C ASN A 378 30.98 -17.07 5.46
N TYR A 379 30.81 -17.48 6.72
CA TYR A 379 31.09 -16.72 7.92
C TYR A 379 32.32 -17.36 8.57
N PRO A 380 33.42 -16.62 8.75
CA PRO A 380 34.70 -17.18 9.22
C PRO A 380 34.67 -17.74 10.64
N GLY A 381 33.64 -17.46 11.44
CA GLY A 381 33.58 -17.77 12.86
C GLY A 381 34.41 -16.79 13.70
N ASN A 382 34.19 -16.79 15.01
CA ASN A 382 34.75 -15.85 16.00
C ASN A 382 34.45 -14.37 15.70
N GLU A 383 33.46 -14.08 14.86
CA GLU A 383 32.87 -12.74 14.74
C GLU A 383 31.91 -12.51 15.92
N SER A 384 31.70 -11.24 16.28
CA SER A 384 30.63 -10.89 17.22
C SER A 384 29.26 -11.06 16.55
N ALA A 385 28.22 -11.32 17.34
CA ALA A 385 26.86 -11.48 16.83
C ALA A 385 26.38 -10.25 16.03
N ASP A 386 26.78 -9.04 16.42
CA ASP A 386 26.48 -7.80 15.69
C ASP A 386 27.17 -7.75 14.30
N GLU A 387 28.42 -8.19 14.21
CA GLU A 387 29.15 -8.26 12.93
C GLU A 387 28.51 -9.30 11.99
N GLU A 388 28.11 -10.46 12.51
CA GLU A 388 27.39 -11.47 11.74
C GLU A 388 26.02 -10.95 11.26
N LEU A 389 25.27 -10.26 12.14
CA LEU A 389 24.00 -9.65 11.78
C LEU A 389 24.16 -8.61 10.67
N GLU A 390 25.11 -7.69 10.78
CA GLU A 390 25.38 -6.69 9.74
C GLU A 390 25.73 -7.33 8.40
N ARG A 391 26.53 -8.41 8.40
CA ARG A 391 26.85 -9.18 7.20
C ARG A 391 25.59 -9.81 6.58
N LEU A 392 24.75 -10.43 7.39
CA LEU A 392 23.49 -11.03 6.96
C LEU A 392 22.57 -9.98 6.32
N LEU A 393 22.37 -8.84 6.98
CA LEU A 393 21.49 -7.78 6.49
C LEU A 393 21.95 -7.23 5.14
N ASN A 394 23.26 -7.05 4.94
CA ASN A 394 23.81 -6.68 3.63
C ASN A 394 23.50 -7.74 2.55
N ILE A 395 23.55 -9.02 2.89
CA ILE A 395 23.20 -10.11 1.96
C ILE A 395 21.71 -10.06 1.61
N LEU A 396 20.82 -9.92 2.60
CA LEU A 396 19.38 -9.89 2.39
C LEU A 396 18.96 -8.70 1.52
N ILE A 397 19.42 -7.49 1.84
CA ILE A 397 19.05 -6.28 1.09
C ILE A 397 19.55 -6.32 -0.36
N GLY A 398 20.68 -6.97 -0.61
CA GLY A 398 21.21 -7.19 -1.96
C GLY A 398 20.46 -8.25 -2.79
N LYS A 399 19.50 -8.98 -2.21
CA LYS A 399 18.73 -10.02 -2.93
C LYS A 399 17.53 -9.40 -3.63
N ARG A 400 17.37 -9.75 -4.90
CA ARG A 400 16.21 -9.38 -5.71
C ARG A 400 14.90 -9.85 -5.07
N GLU A 401 14.90 -11.03 -4.48
CA GLU A 401 13.75 -11.62 -3.80
C GLU A 401 13.23 -10.70 -2.69
N THR A 402 14.12 -10.11 -1.88
CA THR A 402 13.75 -9.12 -0.84
C THR A 402 13.11 -7.88 -1.44
N ALA A 403 13.70 -7.33 -2.50
CA ALA A 403 13.14 -6.16 -3.18
C ALA A 403 11.71 -6.41 -3.69
N VAL A 404 11.47 -7.58 -4.27
CA VAL A 404 10.16 -8.00 -4.79
C VAL A 404 9.17 -8.25 -3.65
N PHE A 405 9.60 -8.95 -2.60
CA PHE A 405 8.75 -9.31 -1.46
C PHE A 405 8.22 -8.06 -0.76
N VAL A 406 9.12 -7.15 -0.35
CA VAL A 406 8.77 -5.92 0.38
C VAL A 406 7.90 -5.01 -0.49
N SER A 407 8.29 -4.80 -1.74
CA SER A 407 7.53 -3.96 -2.68
C SER A 407 6.12 -4.50 -2.89
N LYS A 408 5.97 -5.81 -3.12
CA LYS A 408 4.67 -6.44 -3.34
C LYS A 408 3.79 -6.39 -2.09
N HIS A 409 4.37 -6.56 -0.90
CA HIS A 409 3.64 -6.42 0.36
C HIS A 409 3.11 -5.01 0.53
N LEU A 410 3.97 -3.99 0.42
CA LEU A 410 3.57 -2.58 0.58
C LEU A 410 2.52 -2.15 -0.45
N ILE A 411 2.67 -2.55 -1.72
CA ILE A 411 1.65 -2.29 -2.75
C ILE A 411 0.30 -2.90 -2.35
N LYS A 412 0.29 -4.14 -1.86
CA LYS A 412 -0.96 -4.80 -1.44
C LYS A 412 -1.62 -4.15 -0.24
N GLN A 413 -0.82 -3.68 0.71
CA GLN A 413 -1.35 -3.05 1.91
C GLN A 413 -1.87 -1.64 1.65
N LEU A 414 -1.21 -0.87 0.77
CA LEU A 414 -1.53 0.53 0.52
C LEU A 414 -2.51 0.74 -0.64
N VAL A 415 -2.46 -0.12 -1.67
CA VAL A 415 -3.10 0.20 -2.96
C VAL A 415 -4.05 -0.89 -3.44
N THR A 416 -3.54 -2.10 -3.74
CA THR A 416 -4.32 -3.07 -4.51
C THR A 416 -3.98 -4.52 -4.19
N SER A 417 -4.99 -5.38 -4.09
CA SER A 417 -4.78 -6.82 -3.88
C SER A 417 -4.09 -7.48 -5.10
N ASN A 418 -4.25 -6.92 -6.31
CA ASN A 418 -3.84 -7.53 -7.58
C ASN A 418 -2.90 -6.62 -8.39
N PRO A 419 -1.71 -6.27 -7.87
CA PRO A 419 -0.79 -5.40 -8.59
C PRO A 419 -0.31 -6.08 -9.87
N ASN A 420 -0.26 -5.32 -10.96
CA ASN A 420 0.24 -5.88 -12.20
C ASN A 420 1.75 -6.12 -12.07
N LYS A 421 2.27 -7.08 -12.83
CA LYS A 421 3.68 -7.48 -12.73
C LYS A 421 4.69 -6.38 -13.08
N PHE A 422 4.29 -5.36 -13.83
CA PHE A 422 5.15 -4.22 -14.19
C PHE A 422 5.19 -3.17 -13.08
N TYR A 423 4.09 -2.99 -12.36
CA TYR A 423 4.06 -2.17 -11.16
C TYR A 423 5.00 -2.76 -10.10
N VAL A 424 4.90 -4.06 -9.84
CA VAL A 424 5.85 -4.76 -8.95
C VAL A 424 7.29 -4.59 -9.42
N GLU A 425 7.56 -4.73 -10.72
CA GLU A 425 8.90 -4.56 -11.28
C GLU A 425 9.46 -3.14 -11.09
N ARG A 426 8.67 -2.09 -11.33
CA ARG A 426 9.10 -0.70 -11.17
C ARG A 426 9.49 -0.41 -9.71
N VAL A 427 8.62 -0.76 -8.77
CA VAL A 427 8.85 -0.51 -7.34
C VAL A 427 10.00 -1.38 -6.81
N ALA A 428 10.07 -2.66 -7.18
CA ALA A 428 11.16 -3.54 -6.76
C ALA A 428 12.53 -3.08 -7.29
N ARG A 429 12.58 -2.47 -8.47
CA ARG A 429 13.82 -1.85 -8.97
C ARG A 429 14.21 -0.61 -8.18
N VAL A 430 13.24 0.21 -7.75
CA VAL A 430 13.52 1.34 -6.84
C VAL A 430 14.15 0.82 -5.56
N PHE A 431 13.52 -0.13 -4.87
CA PHE A 431 14.07 -0.76 -3.66
C PHE A 431 15.51 -1.25 -3.88
N ASN A 432 15.74 -1.98 -4.98
CA ASN A 432 17.05 -2.54 -5.27
C ASN A 432 18.10 -1.46 -5.58
N ASN A 433 17.74 -0.43 -6.34
CA ASN A 433 18.68 0.63 -6.72
C ASN A 433 19.03 1.55 -5.54
N THR A 434 18.08 1.78 -4.64
CA THR A 434 18.29 2.58 -3.43
C THR A 434 18.78 1.75 -2.23
N GLN A 435 18.97 0.44 -2.41
CA GLN A 435 19.39 -0.49 -1.36
C GLN A 435 18.46 -0.41 -0.13
N GLY A 436 17.15 -0.41 -0.37
CA GLY A 436 16.13 -0.50 0.68
C GLY A 436 15.60 0.82 1.23
N ASP A 437 15.80 1.96 0.57
CA ASP A 437 15.17 3.24 0.96
C ASP A 437 13.63 3.14 0.84
N LEU A 438 12.94 3.11 1.98
CA LEU A 438 11.48 2.99 2.04
C LEU A 438 10.77 4.28 1.65
N ALA A 439 11.37 5.46 1.84
CA ALA A 439 10.78 6.71 1.36
C ALA A 439 10.65 6.69 -0.17
N ALA A 440 11.72 6.32 -0.85
CA ALA A 440 11.72 6.18 -2.31
C ALA A 440 10.73 5.11 -2.79
N VAL A 441 10.62 3.99 -2.07
CA VAL A 441 9.69 2.90 -2.39
C VAL A 441 8.23 3.34 -2.21
N VAL A 442 7.88 3.96 -1.08
CA VAL A 442 6.51 4.45 -0.81
C VAL A 442 6.13 5.52 -1.82
N LYS A 443 7.04 6.46 -2.15
CA LYS A 443 6.80 7.44 -3.21
C LYS A 443 6.54 6.74 -4.56
N ALA A 444 7.36 5.76 -4.94
CA ALA A 444 7.18 5.02 -6.19
C ALA A 444 5.86 4.22 -6.22
N ILE A 445 5.34 3.78 -5.08
CA ILE A 445 4.03 3.13 -4.96
C ILE A 445 2.90 4.12 -5.21
N LEU A 446 2.88 5.24 -4.48
CA LEU A 446 1.76 6.17 -4.51
C LEU A 446 1.74 7.07 -5.76
N THR A 447 2.88 7.24 -6.40
CA THR A 447 3.00 7.96 -7.68
C THR A 447 3.01 7.03 -8.90
N ASP A 448 2.95 5.71 -8.68
CA ASP A 448 2.79 4.78 -9.80
C ASP A 448 1.48 5.12 -10.51
N PRO A 449 1.39 4.98 -11.84
CA PRO A 449 0.19 5.39 -12.51
C PRO A 449 -0.87 4.26 -12.62
N GLN A 450 -0.54 2.99 -12.30
CA GLN A 450 -1.53 1.88 -12.27
C GLN A 450 -2.75 2.18 -11.38
N PRO A 451 -2.60 2.72 -10.16
CA PRO A 451 -3.71 3.00 -9.26
C PRO A 451 -4.69 4.05 -9.81
N TYR A 452 -4.26 4.89 -10.75
CA TYR A 452 -5.11 5.92 -11.35
C TYR A 452 -5.77 5.46 -12.67
N GLU A 453 -5.66 4.17 -13.02
CA GLU A 453 -6.34 3.60 -14.18
C GLU A 453 -7.86 3.47 -13.92
N PHE A 454 -8.68 3.92 -14.87
CA PHE A 454 -10.15 3.93 -14.72
C PHE A 454 -10.81 2.57 -15.07
N ASN A 455 -11.73 2.10 -14.21
CA ASN A 455 -12.53 0.87 -14.36
C ASN A 455 -11.82 -0.53 -14.36
N PRO A 456 -10.62 -0.74 -13.78
CA PRO A 456 -10.11 -2.11 -13.63
C PRO A 456 -10.50 -2.70 -12.27
N ILE A 457 -11.28 -3.78 -12.27
CA ILE A 457 -11.53 -4.62 -11.07
C ILE A 457 -10.24 -5.08 -10.36
N SER A 458 -9.10 -5.03 -11.06
CA SER A 458 -7.80 -5.42 -10.54
C SER A 458 -7.05 -4.31 -9.79
N VAL A 459 -7.55 -3.06 -9.72
CA VAL A 459 -6.83 -1.98 -9.00
C VAL A 459 -7.39 -1.71 -7.61
N SER A 460 -8.63 -2.05 -7.32
CA SER A 460 -9.21 -1.85 -5.99
C SER A 460 -8.92 -3.05 -5.05
N LYS A 461 -9.11 -2.84 -3.75
CA LYS A 461 -9.11 -3.90 -2.72
C LYS A 461 -10.29 -3.71 -1.77
N ALA A 462 -10.71 -4.78 -1.10
CA ALA A 462 -11.61 -4.59 0.03
C ALA A 462 -10.88 -3.83 1.14
N ARG A 463 -11.55 -2.84 1.72
CA ARG A 463 -11.04 -2.08 2.86
C ARG A 463 -11.02 -3.00 4.07
N GLU A 464 -9.99 -2.92 4.89
CA GLU A 464 -9.94 -3.73 6.12
C GLU A 464 -10.89 -3.14 7.18
N PRO A 465 -11.58 -3.94 8.03
CA PRO A 465 -12.57 -3.43 8.97
C PRO A 465 -12.07 -2.30 9.89
N ILE A 466 -10.81 -2.34 10.31
CA ILE A 466 -10.21 -1.26 11.12
C ILE A 466 -10.07 0.03 10.31
N LEU A 467 -9.68 -0.07 9.02
CA LEU A 467 -9.55 1.07 8.12
C LEU A 467 -10.92 1.63 7.74
N THR A 468 -11.92 0.77 7.51
CA THR A 468 -13.31 1.19 7.28
C THR A 468 -13.84 2.02 8.43
N THR A 469 -13.53 1.60 9.66
CA THR A 469 -13.94 2.31 10.86
C THR A 469 -13.21 3.65 10.95
N ALA A 470 -11.88 3.66 10.84
CA ALA A 470 -11.10 4.89 10.87
C ALA A 470 -11.53 5.89 9.79
N ALA A 471 -11.79 5.42 8.57
CA ALA A 471 -12.21 6.25 7.46
C ALA A 471 -13.58 6.88 7.71
N LEU A 472 -14.52 6.13 8.27
CA LEU A 472 -15.83 6.66 8.66
C LEU A 472 -15.69 7.76 9.71
N TYR A 473 -14.91 7.55 10.78
CA TYR A 473 -14.71 8.57 11.81
C TYR A 473 -14.02 9.83 11.26
N ARG A 474 -12.99 9.66 10.43
CA ARG A 474 -12.27 10.78 9.82
C ARG A 474 -13.15 11.57 8.85
N ALA A 475 -13.97 10.90 8.05
CA ALA A 475 -14.87 11.56 7.10
C ALA A 475 -15.85 12.53 7.79
N PHE A 476 -16.28 12.20 9.01
CA PHE A 476 -17.12 13.06 9.87
C PHE A 476 -16.29 13.91 10.85
N ASN A 477 -15.02 14.19 10.54
CA ASN A 477 -14.12 15.03 11.34
C ASN A 477 -14.07 14.65 12.83
N SER A 478 -14.17 13.36 13.13
CA SER A 478 -14.16 12.88 14.50
C SER A 478 -12.75 12.90 15.07
N GLN A 479 -12.64 13.42 16.29
CA GLN A 479 -11.37 13.53 17.00
C GLN A 479 -11.44 12.81 18.33
N MET A 480 -10.34 12.17 18.72
CA MET A 480 -10.17 11.65 20.07
C MET A 480 -9.66 12.78 20.96
N GLY A 481 -10.48 13.23 21.88
CA GLY A 481 -10.13 14.36 22.72
C GLY A 481 -8.93 14.18 23.64
N ASP A 482 -8.31 15.28 24.05
CA ASP A 482 -7.22 15.31 25.04
C ASP A 482 -7.67 14.72 26.38
N SER A 483 -8.93 14.99 26.74
CA SER A 483 -9.64 14.52 27.91
C SER A 483 -10.46 13.28 27.62
N TYR A 484 -10.05 12.39 26.68
CA TYR A 484 -10.67 11.09 26.41
C TYR A 484 -10.06 9.94 27.24
N PRO A 485 -10.42 9.80 28.54
CA PRO A 485 -10.12 8.63 29.30
C PRO A 485 -11.43 7.92 29.63
N HIS A 486 -11.86 6.94 28.79
CA HIS A 486 -12.73 5.83 29.28
C HIS A 486 -12.10 4.42 29.25
N HIS A 487 -12.10 3.77 30.43
CA HIS A 487 -11.69 2.38 30.61
C HIS A 487 -12.84 1.42 30.22
N ARG A 488 -14.03 2.00 30.00
CA ARG A 488 -15.29 1.32 29.66
C ARG A 488 -15.90 1.76 28.34
N ASP A 489 -15.48 2.88 27.75
CA ASP A 489 -15.94 3.34 26.43
C ASP A 489 -14.80 3.20 25.42
N THR A 490 -14.44 1.95 25.26
CA THR A 490 -13.36 1.36 24.45
C THR A 490 -13.94 0.86 23.13
N SER A 491 -14.91 1.58 22.63
CA SER A 491 -15.78 1.04 21.61
C SER A 491 -15.10 0.85 20.24
N LEU A 492 -13.90 1.42 20.09
CA LEU A 492 -12.94 1.12 19.01
C LEU A 492 -11.75 0.25 19.47
N GLY A 493 -11.47 0.17 20.77
CA GLY A 493 -10.24 -0.41 21.33
C GLY A 493 -10.28 -1.92 21.62
N TYR A 494 -11.39 -2.60 21.32
CA TYR A 494 -11.61 -4.01 21.70
C TYR A 494 -11.74 -4.98 20.53
N GLY A 495 -11.10 -4.70 19.39
CA GLY A 495 -11.11 -5.55 18.19
C GLY A 495 -10.80 -7.03 18.42
N TYR A 496 -10.32 -7.45 19.61
CA TYR A 496 -10.18 -8.86 19.95
C TYR A 496 -10.59 -9.29 21.37
N ASP A 497 -10.97 -8.38 22.28
CA ASP A 497 -11.33 -8.76 23.66
C ASP A 497 -12.74 -8.28 24.04
N GLY A 498 -13.65 -9.22 24.24
CA GLY A 498 -15.08 -8.95 24.47
C GLY A 498 -15.54 -9.35 25.84
N GLU A 499 -14.63 -9.64 26.77
CA GLU A 499 -14.96 -9.61 28.18
C GLU A 499 -15.28 -8.17 28.62
N TYR A 500 -14.76 -7.17 27.90
CA TYR A 500 -14.87 -5.77 28.28
C TYR A 500 -15.57 -4.85 27.27
N SER A 501 -15.86 -5.28 26.03
CA SER A 501 -16.65 -4.48 25.09
C SER A 501 -18.08 -4.32 25.60
N PRO A 502 -18.56 -3.09 25.89
CA PRO A 502 -19.94 -2.85 26.32
C PRO A 502 -20.96 -3.41 25.33
N GLU A 503 -20.55 -3.54 24.07
CA GLU A 503 -21.43 -3.89 22.96
C GLU A 503 -21.43 -5.38 22.64
N LYS A 504 -20.51 -6.17 23.22
CA LYS A 504 -20.28 -7.60 22.92
C LYS A 504 -19.98 -7.93 21.46
N HIS A 505 -19.88 -6.91 20.60
CA HIS A 505 -19.57 -7.02 19.17
C HIS A 505 -18.14 -6.54 18.92
N ARG A 506 -17.45 -7.22 18.00
CA ARG A 506 -16.06 -6.94 17.60
C ARG A 506 -16.03 -6.90 16.08
N PHE A 507 -15.05 -6.18 15.53
CA PHE A 507 -14.50 -6.49 14.21
C PHE A 507 -13.18 -7.19 14.44
N SER A 508 -12.90 -8.27 13.71
CA SER A 508 -11.80 -9.23 13.95
C SER A 508 -10.39 -8.68 13.69
N GLN A 509 -10.14 -7.41 13.97
CA GLN A 509 -8.87 -6.74 13.71
C GLN A 509 -8.58 -5.64 14.74
N GLY A 510 -7.32 -5.52 15.16
CA GLY A 510 -6.84 -4.51 16.10
C GLY A 510 -5.35 -4.25 15.93
N PRO A 511 -4.82 -3.12 16.40
CA PRO A 511 -3.40 -2.82 16.25
C PRO A 511 -2.56 -3.82 17.04
N LEU A 512 -1.56 -4.44 16.38
CA LEU A 512 -0.70 -5.50 16.94
C LEU A 512 -1.49 -6.65 17.56
N SER A 513 -2.56 -7.10 16.91
CA SER A 513 -3.39 -8.22 17.39
C SER A 513 -3.63 -9.28 16.32
N ALA A 514 -2.67 -9.47 15.42
CA ALA A 514 -2.73 -10.53 14.43
C ALA A 514 -2.87 -11.91 15.13
N PRO A 515 -3.68 -12.84 14.59
CA PRO A 515 -3.88 -14.15 15.20
C PRO A 515 -2.65 -15.06 15.08
N SER A 516 -1.73 -14.77 14.16
CA SER A 516 -0.47 -15.51 13.96
C SER A 516 0.59 -14.64 13.30
N VAL A 517 1.81 -15.16 13.16
CA VAL A 517 2.88 -14.53 12.37
C VAL A 517 2.50 -14.28 10.91
N PHE A 518 1.54 -15.04 10.37
CA PHE A 518 1.01 -14.88 9.00
C PHE A 518 -0.01 -13.73 8.86
N ASN A 519 -0.05 -12.80 9.82
CA ASN A 519 -0.94 -11.64 9.83
C ASN A 519 -2.44 -12.01 9.96
N PHE A 520 -3.35 -11.05 9.75
CA PHE A 520 -4.82 -11.22 9.89
C PHE A 520 -5.46 -12.13 8.84
N PHE A 521 -4.88 -12.23 7.65
CA PHE A 521 -5.43 -12.98 6.53
C PHE A 521 -4.34 -13.53 5.61
N PRO A 522 -4.58 -14.67 4.93
CA PRO A 522 -3.60 -15.22 3.99
C PRO A 522 -3.39 -14.32 2.78
N ALA A 523 -2.14 -14.04 2.42
CA ALA A 523 -1.78 -13.11 1.34
C ALA A 523 -2.25 -13.52 -0.08
N ASN A 524 -2.71 -14.76 -0.26
CA ASN A 524 -3.21 -15.35 -1.50
C ASN A 524 -4.69 -15.78 -1.42
N PHE A 525 -5.41 -15.40 -0.35
CA PHE A 525 -6.82 -15.76 -0.21
C PHE A 525 -7.66 -15.23 -1.38
N THR A 526 -8.53 -16.08 -1.89
CA THR A 526 -9.41 -15.81 -3.03
C THR A 526 -10.84 -16.14 -2.62
N PRO A 527 -11.75 -15.16 -2.56
CA PRO A 527 -13.16 -15.44 -2.32
C PRO A 527 -13.81 -16.04 -3.57
N SER A 528 -14.78 -16.93 -3.38
CA SER A 528 -15.53 -17.51 -4.49
C SER A 528 -16.31 -16.47 -5.28
N GLY A 529 -16.47 -16.71 -6.58
CA GLY A 529 -17.22 -15.85 -7.50
C GLY A 529 -16.32 -15.06 -8.46
N PRO A 530 -16.67 -13.81 -8.83
CA PRO A 530 -16.01 -13.11 -9.92
C PRO A 530 -14.48 -12.95 -9.78
N LEU A 531 -13.94 -12.86 -8.57
CA LEU A 531 -12.49 -12.79 -8.37
C LEU A 531 -11.82 -14.12 -8.71
N GLU A 532 -12.33 -15.23 -8.17
CA GLU A 532 -11.89 -16.59 -8.52
C GLU A 532 -12.01 -16.85 -10.03
N ASP A 533 -13.15 -16.53 -10.63
CA ASP A 533 -13.43 -16.71 -12.07
C ASP A 533 -12.41 -15.97 -12.96
N ASN A 534 -11.82 -14.88 -12.46
CA ASN A 534 -10.83 -14.07 -13.15
C ASN A 534 -9.38 -14.35 -12.70
N ASN A 535 -9.14 -15.36 -11.85
CA ASN A 535 -7.84 -15.66 -11.24
C ASN A 535 -7.25 -14.46 -10.47
N LEU A 536 -8.10 -13.70 -9.79
CA LEU A 536 -7.74 -12.59 -8.93
C LEU A 536 -7.85 -13.01 -7.47
N ILE A 537 -7.02 -12.43 -6.63
CA ILE A 537 -7.08 -12.62 -5.18
C ILE A 537 -7.84 -11.47 -4.52
N GLY A 538 -8.33 -11.68 -3.32
CA GLY A 538 -8.91 -10.63 -2.49
C GLY A 538 -8.66 -10.95 -1.02
N PRO A 539 -7.41 -10.86 -0.54
CA PRO A 539 -7.01 -11.33 0.78
C PRO A 539 -7.86 -10.80 1.92
N GLU A 540 -8.24 -9.53 1.84
CA GLU A 540 -8.99 -8.80 2.85
C GLU A 540 -10.39 -9.38 3.05
N PHE A 541 -10.98 -10.02 2.02
CA PHE A 541 -12.27 -10.71 2.12
C PHE A 541 -12.25 -11.89 3.10
N ALA A 542 -11.08 -12.40 3.52
CA ALA A 542 -11.00 -13.39 4.58
C ALA A 542 -11.55 -12.87 5.92
N LEU A 543 -11.56 -11.55 6.12
CA LEU A 543 -12.17 -10.90 7.30
C LEU A 543 -13.69 -10.69 7.15
N TYR A 544 -14.23 -10.81 5.94
CA TYR A 544 -15.64 -10.58 5.63
C TYR A 544 -16.43 -11.88 5.62
N THR A 545 -16.43 -12.60 6.74
CA THR A 545 -17.20 -13.85 6.88
C THR A 545 -18.71 -13.58 7.05
N SER A 546 -19.53 -14.61 6.87
CA SER A 546 -20.98 -14.53 7.11
C SER A 546 -21.35 -14.18 8.56
N ALA A 547 -20.43 -14.38 9.51
CA ALA A 547 -20.60 -13.95 10.90
C ALA A 547 -20.08 -12.52 11.12
N GLU A 548 -18.96 -12.16 10.49
CA GLU A 548 -18.32 -10.86 10.71
C GLU A 548 -19.07 -9.71 10.05
N ILE A 549 -19.64 -9.89 8.85
CA ILE A 549 -20.44 -8.86 8.18
C ILE A 549 -21.59 -8.34 9.07
N PRO A 550 -22.49 -9.19 9.62
CA PRO A 550 -23.55 -8.69 10.50
C PRO A 550 -23.02 -8.17 11.84
N ASN A 551 -21.93 -8.71 12.39
CA ASN A 551 -21.31 -8.18 13.61
C ASN A 551 -20.81 -6.75 13.40
N PHE A 552 -20.09 -6.53 12.31
CA PHE A 552 -19.56 -5.24 11.93
C PHE A 552 -20.68 -4.24 11.62
N ALA A 553 -21.69 -4.66 10.85
CA ALA A 553 -22.86 -3.83 10.57
C ALA A 553 -23.62 -3.43 11.84
N ASN A 554 -23.76 -4.32 12.82
CA ASN A 554 -24.38 -4.03 14.11
C ASN A 554 -23.53 -3.07 14.95
N LEU A 555 -22.20 -3.17 14.90
CA LEU A 555 -21.29 -2.24 15.57
C LEU A 555 -21.46 -0.83 15.00
N ILE A 556 -21.35 -0.67 13.68
CA ILE A 556 -21.52 0.65 13.03
C ILE A 556 -22.91 1.21 13.31
N TYR A 557 -23.96 0.39 13.20
CA TYR A 557 -25.32 0.81 13.55
C TYR A 557 -25.42 1.37 14.97
N ARG A 558 -24.84 0.66 15.96
CA ARG A 558 -24.89 1.07 17.36
C ARG A 558 -24.12 2.35 17.59
N LYS A 559 -22.93 2.49 16.98
CA LYS A 559 -22.11 3.70 17.06
C LYS A 559 -22.89 4.91 16.60
N LEU A 560 -23.40 4.87 15.37
CA LEU A 560 -24.13 5.98 14.77
C LEU A 560 -25.44 6.26 15.50
N LYS A 561 -26.14 5.24 16.00
CA LYS A 561 -27.40 5.41 16.76
C LYS A 561 -27.21 5.99 18.15
N SER A 562 -26.12 5.62 18.83
CA SER A 562 -25.81 6.12 20.18
C SER A 562 -25.21 7.52 20.17
N ASP A 563 -24.89 8.04 18.99
CA ASP A 563 -24.33 9.36 18.84
C ASP A 563 -25.39 10.43 19.10
N THR A 564 -25.09 11.34 20.02
CA THR A 564 -25.99 12.39 20.45
C THR A 564 -25.78 13.69 19.66
N THR A 565 -24.84 13.74 18.72
CA THR A 565 -24.47 14.96 17.95
C THR A 565 -25.15 15.06 16.60
N LEU A 566 -26.16 14.22 16.33
CA LEU A 566 -26.88 14.18 15.05
C LEU A 566 -27.61 15.49 14.73
N ASP A 567 -27.82 16.36 15.72
CA ASP A 567 -28.30 17.73 15.54
C ASP A 567 -27.25 18.70 14.99
N GLY A 568 -26.01 18.25 14.84
CA GLY A 568 -24.87 19.05 14.37
C GLY A 568 -24.31 20.00 15.44
N ASP A 569 -24.77 19.94 16.69
CA ASP A 569 -24.16 20.74 17.76
C ASP A 569 -22.97 20.00 18.36
N VAL A 570 -21.78 20.31 17.84
CA VAL A 570 -20.51 19.84 18.39
C VAL A 570 -19.88 20.84 19.38
N THR A 571 -20.53 21.99 19.61
CA THR A 571 -19.94 23.11 20.35
C THR A 571 -19.98 22.85 21.85
N GLY A 572 -18.81 22.84 22.50
CA GLY A 572 -18.72 22.68 23.95
C GLY A 572 -19.05 21.27 24.47
N LEU A 573 -19.17 20.29 23.56
CA LEU A 573 -19.22 18.89 23.95
C LEU A 573 -17.90 18.48 24.60
N ALA A 574 -18.02 17.67 25.65
CA ALA A 574 -16.87 17.21 26.41
C ALA A 574 -15.92 16.41 25.51
N ASP A 575 -14.64 16.71 25.67
CA ASP A 575 -13.48 16.12 25.02
C ASP A 575 -13.22 14.66 25.49
N ASP A 576 -14.20 14.05 26.16
CA ASP A 576 -14.16 12.72 26.75
C ASP A 576 -14.84 11.64 25.92
N ARG A 577 -15.43 12.01 24.77
CA ARG A 577 -16.10 11.08 23.85
C ARG A 577 -15.75 11.30 22.39
N LEU A 578 -15.97 10.28 21.56
CA LEU A 578 -15.69 10.30 20.13
C LEU A 578 -16.95 10.77 19.44
N ILE A 579 -16.87 11.91 18.75
CA ILE A 579 -18.01 12.66 18.23
C ILE A 579 -17.94 12.68 16.71
N LEU A 580 -19.05 12.40 16.02
CA LEU A 580 -19.16 12.61 14.58
C LEU A 580 -19.78 13.99 14.32
N ASP A 581 -19.18 14.75 13.41
CA ASP A 581 -19.67 16.08 13.03
C ASP A 581 -20.66 15.99 11.87
N TYR A 582 -21.94 16.17 12.18
CA TYR A 582 -23.03 16.17 11.20
C TYR A 582 -23.45 17.57 10.75
N SER A 583 -22.71 18.62 11.12
CA SER A 583 -23.10 20.02 10.89
C SER A 583 -23.39 20.34 9.42
N ALA A 584 -22.65 19.72 8.49
CA ALA A 584 -22.87 19.88 7.05
C ALA A 584 -24.20 19.26 6.57
N PHE A 585 -24.70 18.23 7.27
CA PHE A 585 -25.90 17.48 6.90
C PHE A 585 -27.17 18.00 7.58
N THR A 586 -27.08 18.56 8.78
CA THR A 586 -28.26 19.03 9.56
C THR A 586 -29.13 20.03 8.81
N PRO A 587 -28.59 21.07 8.13
CA PRO A 587 -29.40 22.02 7.38
C PRO A 587 -30.12 21.37 6.21
N LEU A 588 -29.45 20.47 5.49
CA LEU A 588 -29.98 19.72 4.34
C LEU A 588 -31.12 18.78 4.77
N TRP A 589 -30.96 18.12 5.91
CA TRP A 589 -32.00 17.28 6.49
C TRP A 589 -33.22 18.10 6.93
N THR A 590 -33.00 19.22 7.60
CA THR A 590 -34.06 20.08 8.14
C THR A 590 -34.86 20.74 7.01
N ALA A 591 -34.18 21.14 5.93
CA ALA A 591 -34.80 21.69 4.73
C ALA A 591 -35.49 20.61 3.85
N ASN A 592 -35.33 19.33 4.18
CA ASN A 592 -35.73 18.20 3.33
C ASN A 592 -35.11 18.28 1.92
N ASP A 593 -33.86 18.75 1.82
CA ASP A 593 -33.09 18.79 0.59
C ASP A 593 -32.43 17.44 0.33
N ARG A 594 -33.18 16.57 -0.36
CA ARG A 594 -32.73 15.22 -0.71
C ARG A 594 -31.47 15.24 -1.56
N GLN A 595 -31.41 16.07 -2.61
CA GLN A 595 -30.28 16.03 -3.54
C GLN A 595 -29.03 16.59 -2.88
N GLY A 596 -29.13 17.75 -2.22
CA GLY A 596 -27.99 18.33 -1.49
C GLY A 596 -27.44 17.38 -0.43
N PHE A 597 -28.31 16.63 0.27
CA PHE A 597 -27.87 15.62 1.24
C PHE A 597 -27.08 14.49 0.59
N LEU A 598 -27.54 13.97 -0.55
CA LEU A 598 -26.86 12.88 -1.27
C LEU A 598 -25.55 13.35 -1.90
N ASP A 599 -25.50 14.57 -2.42
CA ASP A 599 -24.28 15.18 -2.96
C ASP A 599 -23.23 15.37 -1.85
N GLN A 600 -23.64 15.93 -0.70
CA GLN A 600 -22.76 16.05 0.48
C GLN A 600 -22.26 14.67 0.96
N LEU A 601 -23.12 13.65 0.91
CA LEU A 601 -22.75 12.29 1.29
C LEU A 601 -21.75 11.67 0.30
N ALA A 602 -21.89 11.94 -1.00
CA ALA A 602 -20.96 11.53 -2.04
C ALA A 602 -19.57 12.13 -1.80
N ASP A 603 -19.51 13.43 -1.51
CA ASP A 603 -18.26 14.15 -1.21
C ASP A 603 -17.60 13.65 0.08
N THR A 604 -18.40 13.23 1.06
CA THR A 604 -17.93 12.81 2.39
C THR A 604 -17.44 11.36 2.42
N LEU A 605 -18.10 10.44 1.72
CA LEU A 605 -17.82 8.99 1.85
C LEU A 605 -17.48 8.27 0.53
N PHE A 606 -17.66 8.88 -0.64
CA PHE A 606 -17.63 8.18 -1.93
C PHE A 606 -16.85 8.92 -3.02
N ASP A 607 -15.75 9.56 -2.66
CA ASP A 607 -14.83 10.23 -3.59
C ASP A 607 -15.52 11.24 -4.54
N GLY A 608 -16.65 11.82 -4.09
CA GLY A 608 -17.44 12.81 -4.84
C GLY A 608 -18.48 12.22 -5.80
N THR A 609 -18.65 10.90 -5.88
CA THR A 609 -19.63 10.29 -6.80
C THR A 609 -20.33 9.07 -6.21
N LEU A 610 -21.66 9.03 -6.34
CA LEU A 610 -22.46 7.84 -6.07
C LEU A 610 -22.78 7.09 -7.36
N THR A 611 -22.80 5.76 -7.31
CA THR A 611 -23.38 4.97 -8.40
C THR A 611 -24.89 5.24 -8.46
N PRO A 612 -25.54 5.23 -9.65
CA PRO A 612 -26.97 5.47 -9.74
C PRO A 612 -27.81 4.51 -8.87
N GLN A 613 -27.32 3.27 -8.69
CA GLN A 613 -27.97 2.29 -7.84
C GLN A 613 -27.85 2.64 -6.36
N LEU A 614 -26.67 3.08 -5.90
CA LEU A 614 -26.47 3.46 -4.50
C LEU A 614 -27.19 4.77 -4.18
N GLU A 615 -27.14 5.77 -5.06
CA GLU A 615 -27.87 7.04 -4.93
C GLU A 615 -29.37 6.79 -4.77
N GLN A 616 -29.95 5.92 -5.61
CA GLN A 616 -31.36 5.53 -5.49
C GLN A 616 -31.65 4.91 -4.12
N ARG A 617 -30.84 3.93 -3.67
CA ARG A 617 -31.05 3.24 -2.38
C ARG A 617 -30.95 4.18 -1.19
N LEU A 618 -29.93 5.04 -1.17
CA LEU A 618 -29.75 6.01 -0.09
C LEU A 618 -30.89 7.04 -0.08
N GLY A 619 -31.33 7.46 -1.27
CA GLY A 619 -32.50 8.32 -1.43
C GLY A 619 -33.80 7.68 -0.94
N ASP A 620 -34.05 6.41 -1.25
CA ASP A 620 -35.23 5.68 -0.76
C ASP A 620 -35.23 5.60 0.78
N VAL A 621 -34.06 5.35 1.40
CA VAL A 621 -33.91 5.37 2.86
C VAL A 621 -34.14 6.77 3.41
N TYR A 622 -33.57 7.80 2.77
CA TYR A 622 -33.80 9.20 3.14
C TYR A 622 -35.30 9.52 3.13
N ASP A 623 -36.00 9.24 2.04
CA ASP A 623 -37.42 9.56 1.85
C ASP A 623 -38.34 8.83 2.84
N ALA A 624 -37.95 7.61 3.25
CA ALA A 624 -38.69 6.82 4.24
C ALA A 624 -38.57 7.35 5.69
N MET A 625 -37.63 8.25 5.98
CA MET A 625 -37.35 8.72 7.33
C MET A 625 -38.06 10.03 7.68
N PRO A 626 -38.78 10.10 8.83
CA PRO A 626 -39.33 11.36 9.33
C PRO A 626 -38.25 12.41 9.59
N LYS A 627 -38.38 13.59 8.96
CA LYS A 627 -37.41 14.69 9.10
C LYS A 627 -37.50 15.46 10.40
N SER A 628 -38.58 15.28 11.15
CA SER A 628 -38.81 15.93 12.44
C SER A 628 -37.86 15.47 13.56
N ASN A 629 -37.09 14.41 13.35
CA ASN A 629 -36.05 13.94 14.28
C ASN A 629 -34.74 13.70 13.53
N HIS A 630 -33.68 14.40 13.94
CA HIS A 630 -32.31 14.24 13.41
C HIS A 630 -31.74 12.83 13.68
N ASP A 631 -32.20 12.13 14.71
CA ASP A 631 -31.83 10.73 14.97
C ASP A 631 -32.18 9.80 13.81
N ASN A 632 -32.99 10.19 12.84
CA ASN A 632 -33.24 9.33 11.69
C ASN A 632 -32.12 9.38 10.64
N MET A 633 -31.23 10.37 10.67
CA MET A 633 -30.10 10.52 9.74
C MET A 633 -29.14 9.35 9.80
N TYR A 634 -28.88 8.81 11.00
CA TYR A 634 -27.90 7.71 11.19
C TYR A 634 -28.21 6.49 10.32
N LYS A 635 -29.49 6.26 9.96
CA LYS A 635 -29.88 5.12 9.11
C LYS A 635 -29.37 5.28 7.68
N VAL A 636 -29.33 6.50 7.16
CA VAL A 636 -28.76 6.78 5.83
C VAL A 636 -27.25 6.55 5.88
N PHE A 637 -26.58 7.08 6.92
CA PHE A 637 -25.14 6.88 7.12
C PHE A 637 -24.77 5.41 7.36
N TRP A 638 -25.60 4.66 8.06
CA TRP A 638 -25.39 3.22 8.27
C TRP A 638 -25.47 2.44 6.96
N VAL A 639 -26.47 2.70 6.12
CA VAL A 639 -26.58 2.06 4.79
C VAL A 639 -25.43 2.49 3.89
N ALA A 640 -25.02 3.76 3.95
CA ALA A 640 -23.85 4.26 3.21
C ALA A 640 -22.57 3.54 3.63
N ALA A 641 -22.27 3.51 4.94
CA ALA A 641 -21.10 2.84 5.48
C ALA A 641 -21.10 1.34 5.17
N MET A 642 -22.26 0.68 5.11
CA MET A 642 -22.36 -0.76 4.80
C MET A 642 -22.54 -1.07 3.31
N SER A 643 -22.49 -0.06 2.44
CA SER A 643 -22.53 -0.26 1.00
C SER A 643 -21.26 -0.93 0.49
N PRO A 644 -21.33 -1.78 -0.55
CA PRO A 644 -20.13 -2.31 -1.20
C PRO A 644 -19.15 -1.21 -1.61
N GLU A 645 -19.64 -0.09 -2.11
CA GLU A 645 -18.84 1.06 -2.54
C GLU A 645 -17.99 1.63 -1.40
N PHE A 646 -18.52 1.71 -0.16
CA PHE A 646 -17.72 2.12 1.01
C PHE A 646 -16.86 0.98 1.59
N GLN A 647 -17.10 -0.27 1.23
CA GLN A 647 -16.26 -1.39 1.67
C GLN A 647 -15.08 -1.66 0.72
N ILE A 648 -15.00 -0.94 -0.40
CA ILE A 648 -13.90 -1.02 -1.35
C ILE A 648 -13.03 0.24 -1.22
N GLN A 649 -11.72 0.01 -1.18
CA GLN A 649 -10.70 1.04 -1.29
C GLN A 649 -10.19 1.02 -2.73
N GLU A 650 -10.33 2.15 -3.43
CA GLU A 650 -9.94 2.28 -4.83
C GLU A 650 -8.55 2.87 -5.04
#